data_AF-A0A2H5VCR8-F1
#
_entry.id   AF-A0A2H5VCR8-F1
#
_cell.length_a   1.000
_cell.length_b   1.000
_cell.length_c   1.000
_cell.angle_alpha   90.00
_cell.angle_beta   90.00
_cell.angle_gamma   90.00
#
_symmetry.space_group_name_H-M   'P 1'
#
loop_
_entity.id
_entity.type
_entity.pdbx_description
1 polymer ?
#
loop_
_entity_poly.entity_id
_entity_poly.type
_entity_poly.pdbx_seq_one_letter_code
_entity_poly.pdbx_strand_id
1 'polypeptide(L)'
;MNKTVLGAIIAAVAVFGFLIAPISLQNVDAAKIKRSIETKQLTSDFESFGVGHEQHQIAVVLPPQENVVYSGRLTFKADKSIDVAILHPKGTFPGAIPWKGQGPLEGAEADLEVYLDVGSEGSWAFNNAIAVAIHNAKGEQFNATVTVYYQARAVSGELPQPQVEMPRTIVVSEFVPWFVPSALQIEPGTSVQWDASEAASVHTITVVTRITDLQLNMDKEFTAKTLAILNPGDRSQVWKPDAGVYVYVCAIHPYMVGVISVGVPYNAITQDSDPAKDITTQKFASWIWGPGPWERPASILPKPTTPGVGEVWVDAQFDSMKDKYLGTLLGKFAKPWPGSINVIDATTWERKAKIGQGLNNPHNLWESADGKFVVQTNWHDNYLTVIDAEKHEIFKNYITTGMDPAHIAVTPDNKWVVTGINAGSEFQVFDASKMFDPNVKAEDIKPEFSIRASVPLAGPHGFWLTPDGLIAGPYHMANHIAVLSLNERKEMHKPINPAQLDDPAAEGKKLGAGIPIASYIGPEINGHRYWVTAFVMLEQDRLLQGRLLIYDIGEKVGGPSNPTLVKVLKVNGTPIQSPITPDGRYVISANSGGLFVIDDEKHAKPAITVVKLDYEDPSKIDVALVIPGYSGTHGVSYGYKQGGGLYAYVTAKFAPVLRVIDVEKIEEAIEKNDPMIAVAGDVDLGDSWGGVGVIAIPNANWYPTLDENPAKGRFQ
;
A
#
# COMPACT_ATOMS: atom_id res chain seq x y z
N MET A 1 -32.13 1.85 58.04
CA MET A 1 -31.26 1.25 57.01
C MET A 1 -29.82 1.31 57.50
N ASN A 2 -29.10 0.20 57.36
CA ASN A 2 -28.05 -0.23 58.28
C ASN A 2 -26.64 0.22 57.86
N LYS A 3 -25.80 0.61 58.84
CA LYS A 3 -24.39 1.01 58.68
C LYS A 3 -23.45 -0.14 58.27
N THR A 4 -24.00 -1.31 57.96
CA THR A 4 -23.28 -2.50 57.47
C THR A 4 -23.16 -2.54 55.93
N VAL A 5 -23.88 -1.70 55.18
CA VAL A 5 -23.83 -1.70 53.70
C VAL A 5 -22.81 -0.68 53.15
N LEU A 6 -22.43 0.35 53.92
CA LEU A 6 -21.42 1.33 53.50
C LEU A 6 -19.98 0.87 53.80
N GLY A 7 -19.80 -0.11 54.68
CA GLY A 7 -18.50 -0.74 54.99
C GLY A 7 -18.06 -1.83 53.99
N ALA A 8 -18.98 -2.31 53.14
CA ALA A 8 -18.68 -3.32 52.12
C ALA A 8 -18.23 -2.71 50.77
N ILE A 9 -18.49 -1.43 50.54
CA ILE A 9 -18.14 -0.73 49.28
C ILE A 9 -16.74 -0.09 49.37
N ILE A 10 -16.21 0.15 50.58
CA ILE A 10 -14.86 0.72 50.78
C ILE A 10 -13.77 -0.38 50.90
N ALA A 11 -14.15 -1.66 51.07
CA ALA A 11 -13.21 -2.79 51.06
C ALA A 11 -12.97 -3.41 49.65
N ALA A 12 -13.66 -2.91 48.61
CA ALA A 12 -13.55 -3.42 47.24
C ALA A 12 -12.72 -2.53 46.29
N VAL A 13 -12.21 -1.37 46.76
CA VAL A 13 -11.53 -0.39 45.89
C VAL A 13 -10.04 -0.19 46.22
N ALA A 14 -9.50 -0.77 47.29
CA ALA A 14 -8.06 -0.63 47.57
C ALA A 14 -7.49 -1.75 48.45
N VAL A 15 -7.10 -2.88 47.84
CA VAL A 15 -5.77 -3.55 47.95
C VAL A 15 -5.73 -4.63 46.84
N PHE A 16 -5.85 -4.22 45.58
CA PHE A 16 -5.43 -5.01 44.42
C PHE A 16 -4.14 -4.40 43.87
N GLY A 17 -3.13 -4.32 44.74
CA GLY A 17 -1.79 -3.84 44.45
C GLY A 17 -0.76 -4.87 44.89
N PHE A 18 -0.21 -5.57 43.89
CA PHE A 18 1.04 -6.34 43.86
C PHE A 18 1.43 -7.19 45.09
N LEU A 19 1.42 -8.52 44.92
CA LEU A 19 2.53 -9.45 45.24
C LEU A 19 2.17 -10.90 44.83
N ILE A 20 2.68 -11.28 43.66
CA ILE A 20 3.28 -12.57 43.28
C ILE A 20 2.75 -13.82 44.01
N ALA A 21 2.08 -14.68 43.25
CA ALA A 21 2.29 -16.13 43.36
C ALA A 21 2.73 -16.66 41.99
N PRO A 22 3.67 -17.62 41.98
CA PRO A 22 4.69 -17.75 40.95
C PRO A 22 4.26 -18.70 39.83
N ILE A 23 4.85 -18.49 38.65
CA ILE A 23 5.44 -19.53 37.79
C ILE A 23 4.79 -20.92 37.95
N SER A 24 3.77 -21.23 37.13
CA SER A 24 3.43 -22.65 36.89
C SER A 24 2.73 -22.95 35.55
N LEU A 25 2.47 -21.99 34.68
CA LEU A 25 1.97 -22.29 33.32
C LEU A 25 3.01 -22.03 32.20
N GLN A 26 4.07 -21.27 32.45
CA GLN A 26 5.07 -20.95 31.42
C GLN A 26 6.29 -21.87 31.36
N ASN A 27 6.58 -22.66 32.39
CA ASN A 27 7.67 -23.66 32.28
C ASN A 27 7.32 -24.81 31.32
N VAL A 28 6.03 -25.01 31.01
CA VAL A 28 5.57 -26.16 30.21
C VAL A 28 5.66 -25.91 28.69
N ASP A 29 5.58 -24.65 28.24
CA ASP A 29 5.62 -24.30 26.80
C ASP A 29 6.99 -23.80 26.31
N ALA A 30 7.78 -23.12 27.16
CA ALA A 30 9.16 -22.76 26.82
C ALA A 30 10.05 -24.01 26.67
N ALA A 31 9.74 -25.08 27.42
CA ALA A 31 10.39 -26.37 27.26
C ALA A 31 9.97 -27.11 25.97
N LYS A 32 8.91 -26.69 25.26
CA LYS A 32 8.39 -27.42 24.08
C LYS A 32 8.77 -26.81 22.74
N ILE A 33 9.36 -25.61 22.69
CA ILE A 33 9.61 -24.89 21.43
C ILE A 33 11.03 -24.33 21.40
N LYS A 34 11.80 -24.69 20.37
CA LYS A 34 13.19 -24.25 20.12
C LYS A 34 13.27 -23.53 18.79
N ARG A 35 13.96 -22.39 18.72
CA ARG A 35 14.17 -21.63 17.47
C ARG A 35 15.66 -21.57 17.15
N SER A 36 16.05 -22.03 15.97
CA SER A 36 17.47 -22.14 15.58
C SER A 36 17.70 -21.54 14.19
N ILE A 37 18.91 -21.02 13.99
CA ILE A 37 19.47 -20.73 12.68
C ILE A 37 20.72 -21.59 12.52
N GLU A 38 20.79 -22.35 11.44
CA GLU A 38 21.94 -23.18 11.13
C GLU A 38 22.36 -22.93 9.68
N THR A 39 23.62 -22.54 9.49
CA THR A 39 24.25 -22.58 8.16
C THR A 39 25.06 -23.86 8.05
N LYS A 40 24.71 -24.69 7.07
CA LYS A 40 25.33 -25.98 6.80
C LYS A 40 25.97 -25.95 5.43
N GLN A 41 27.18 -26.47 5.36
CA GLN A 41 27.77 -26.89 4.09
C GLN A 41 27.40 -28.37 3.92
N LEU A 42 26.62 -28.66 2.89
CA LEU A 42 26.09 -29.99 2.63
C LEU A 42 26.66 -30.47 1.28
N THR A 43 27.10 -31.71 1.25
CA THR A 43 27.36 -32.45 0.01
C THR A 43 26.31 -33.53 -0.08
N SER A 44 25.63 -33.63 -1.21
CA SER A 44 24.61 -34.66 -1.41
C SER A 44 25.23 -36.05 -1.46
N ASP A 45 24.48 -37.04 -0.98
CA ASP A 45 24.81 -38.44 -1.11
C ASP A 45 23.57 -39.25 -1.52
N PHE A 46 23.78 -40.51 -1.87
CA PHE A 46 22.69 -41.47 -2.02
C PHE A 46 22.20 -41.89 -0.63
N GLU A 47 21.05 -41.38 -0.20
CA GLU A 47 20.40 -41.83 1.03
C GLU A 47 19.05 -42.49 0.73
N SER A 48 18.76 -43.58 1.45
CA SER A 48 17.55 -44.40 1.26
C SER A 48 16.32 -43.77 1.93
N PHE A 49 15.84 -42.62 1.43
CA PHE A 49 14.66 -41.97 2.00
C PHE A 49 13.34 -42.59 1.50
N GLY A 50 13.25 -43.17 0.30
CA GLY A 50 11.99 -43.77 -0.14
C GLY A 50 12.11 -44.75 -1.30
N VAL A 51 11.07 -45.58 -1.47
CA VAL A 51 10.97 -46.58 -2.55
C VAL A 51 10.95 -45.90 -3.92
N GLY A 52 11.84 -46.27 -4.84
CA GLY A 52 11.89 -45.73 -6.21
C GLY A 52 12.79 -44.50 -6.40
N HIS A 53 13.60 -44.15 -5.39
CA HIS A 53 14.51 -42.99 -5.39
C HIS A 53 15.99 -43.39 -5.25
N GLU A 54 16.33 -44.64 -5.57
CA GLU A 54 17.65 -45.24 -5.35
C GLU A 54 18.78 -44.61 -6.20
N GLN A 55 18.41 -43.80 -7.19
CA GLN A 55 19.34 -43.08 -8.08
C GLN A 55 19.39 -41.57 -7.83
N HIS A 56 18.68 -41.08 -6.82
CA HIS A 56 18.59 -39.66 -6.53
C HIS A 56 19.67 -39.22 -5.54
N GLN A 57 20.09 -37.97 -5.65
CA GLN A 57 21.06 -37.34 -4.75
C GLN A 57 20.31 -36.47 -3.74
N ILE A 58 20.62 -36.59 -2.45
CA ILE A 58 19.90 -35.88 -1.39
C ILE A 58 20.85 -35.38 -0.32
N ALA A 59 20.50 -34.24 0.29
CA ALA A 59 21.13 -33.75 1.51
C ALA A 59 20.06 -33.28 2.49
N VAL A 60 20.07 -33.87 3.69
CA VAL A 60 19.11 -33.54 4.75
C VAL A 60 19.49 -32.22 5.41
N VAL A 61 18.55 -31.28 5.40
CA VAL A 61 18.69 -29.97 6.04
C VAL A 61 18.23 -30.04 7.49
N LEU A 62 17.04 -30.61 7.73
CA LEU A 62 16.50 -30.90 9.06
C LEU A 62 16.07 -32.38 9.12
N PRO A 63 16.74 -33.21 9.95
CA PRO A 63 16.37 -34.61 10.09
C PRO A 63 15.10 -34.74 10.94
N PRO A 64 14.36 -35.84 10.81
CA PRO A 64 13.24 -36.11 11.70
C PRO A 64 13.68 -36.37 13.12
N GLN A 65 12.86 -35.91 14.05
CA GLN A 65 13.01 -36.11 15.49
C GLN A 65 11.69 -36.62 16.07
N GLU A 66 11.81 -37.55 17.01
CA GLU A 66 10.66 -38.17 17.67
C GLU A 66 9.80 -37.09 18.34
N ASN A 67 8.51 -37.06 18.00
CA ASN A 67 7.55 -36.08 18.52
C ASN A 67 7.98 -34.62 18.31
N VAL A 68 8.67 -34.28 17.22
CA VAL A 68 9.01 -32.89 16.89
C VAL A 68 8.56 -32.56 15.48
N VAL A 69 8.00 -31.35 15.32
CA VAL A 69 7.71 -30.76 14.01
C VAL A 69 8.45 -29.44 13.86
N TYR A 70 8.85 -29.14 12.64
CA TYR A 70 9.58 -27.95 12.25
C TYR A 70 8.68 -27.02 11.43
N SER A 71 8.76 -25.73 11.69
CA SER A 71 8.27 -24.69 10.78
C SER A 71 9.38 -23.67 10.59
N GLY A 72 9.60 -23.18 9.39
CA GLY A 72 10.79 -22.39 9.12
C GLY A 72 10.97 -22.03 7.65
N ARG A 73 12.16 -21.55 7.34
CA ARG A 73 12.60 -21.22 5.99
C ARG A 73 14.03 -21.67 5.77
N LEU A 74 14.28 -22.33 4.66
CA LEU A 74 15.63 -22.67 4.21
C LEU A 74 16.00 -21.75 3.05
N THR A 75 17.23 -21.25 3.05
CA THR A 75 17.84 -20.52 1.94
C THR A 75 19.07 -21.28 1.52
N PHE A 76 19.25 -21.52 0.23
CA PHE A 76 20.39 -22.29 -0.27
C PHE A 76 21.09 -21.61 -1.44
N LYS A 77 22.36 -21.97 -1.59
CA LYS A 77 23.16 -21.79 -2.79
C LYS A 77 23.89 -23.09 -3.07
N ALA A 78 23.67 -23.67 -4.23
CA ALA A 78 24.24 -24.92 -4.68
C ALA A 78 25.06 -24.74 -5.97
N ASP A 79 25.97 -25.66 -6.23
CA ASP A 79 26.74 -25.73 -7.48
C ASP A 79 25.94 -26.33 -8.66
N LYS A 80 24.76 -26.88 -8.37
CA LYS A 80 23.81 -27.48 -9.30
C LYS A 80 22.39 -27.03 -9.01
N SER A 81 21.50 -27.17 -9.99
CA SER A 81 20.07 -27.01 -9.73
C SER A 81 19.59 -28.14 -8.81
N ILE A 82 18.73 -27.82 -7.87
CA ILE A 82 18.19 -28.78 -6.89
C ILE A 82 16.67 -28.74 -6.87
N ASP A 83 16.08 -29.66 -6.12
CA ASP A 83 14.70 -29.76 -5.73
C ASP A 83 14.61 -29.52 -4.20
N VAL A 84 13.47 -29.04 -3.72
CA VAL A 84 13.19 -28.94 -2.27
C VAL A 84 12.15 -29.99 -1.89
N ALA A 85 12.47 -30.82 -0.90
CA ALA A 85 11.61 -31.90 -0.41
C ALA A 85 11.26 -31.68 1.07
N ILE A 86 9.97 -31.65 1.38
CA ILE A 86 9.44 -31.44 2.73
C ILE A 86 8.52 -32.61 3.07
N LEU A 87 8.80 -33.28 4.19
CA LEU A 87 7.94 -34.34 4.71
C LEU A 87 7.03 -33.77 5.79
N HIS A 88 5.73 -34.04 5.69
CA HIS A 88 4.72 -33.65 6.67
C HIS A 88 4.12 -34.88 7.36
N PRO A 89 3.50 -34.73 8.55
CA PRO A 89 2.67 -35.76 9.13
C PRO A 89 1.57 -36.21 8.16
N LYS A 90 1.33 -37.51 8.08
CA LYS A 90 0.33 -38.11 7.20
C LYS A 90 -1.06 -37.47 7.38
N GLY A 91 -1.70 -37.11 6.27
CA GLY A 91 -3.04 -36.52 6.24
C GLY A 91 -3.12 -35.03 6.60
N THR A 92 -1.99 -34.33 6.68
CA THR A 92 -1.95 -32.90 7.03
C THR A 92 -1.71 -31.97 5.85
N PHE A 93 -1.39 -32.52 4.66
CA PHE A 93 -1.12 -31.72 3.47
C PHE A 93 -2.02 -32.13 2.28
N PRO A 94 -2.97 -31.27 1.85
CA PRO A 94 -3.89 -31.59 0.74
C PRO A 94 -3.17 -31.74 -0.60
N GLY A 95 -3.38 -32.87 -1.29
CA GLY A 95 -2.75 -33.14 -2.58
C GLY A 95 -1.32 -33.70 -2.50
N ALA A 96 -0.86 -34.08 -1.31
CA ALA A 96 0.47 -34.66 -1.10
C ALA A 96 0.67 -36.01 -1.78
N ILE A 97 1.93 -36.30 -2.09
CA ILE A 97 2.35 -37.63 -2.53
C ILE A 97 2.51 -38.50 -1.27
N PRO A 98 1.78 -39.64 -1.15
CA PRO A 98 2.00 -40.55 -0.04
C PRO A 98 3.42 -41.09 -0.06
N TRP A 99 4.13 -40.94 1.05
CA TRP A 99 5.52 -41.36 1.15
C TRP A 99 5.67 -42.45 2.22
N LYS A 100 6.50 -43.46 1.91
CA LYS A 100 6.89 -44.52 2.81
C LYS A 100 8.40 -44.50 2.98
N GLY A 101 8.84 -44.34 4.23
CA GLY A 101 10.25 -44.26 4.56
C GLY A 101 10.98 -45.58 4.40
N GLN A 102 12.27 -45.48 4.07
CA GLN A 102 13.24 -46.56 4.07
C GLN A 102 14.46 -46.17 4.93
N GLY A 103 15.40 -47.11 5.12
CA GLY A 103 16.62 -46.86 5.86
C GLY A 103 16.34 -46.41 7.31
N PRO A 104 16.93 -45.30 7.79
CA PRO A 104 16.66 -44.76 9.14
C PRO A 104 15.18 -44.43 9.43
N LEU A 105 14.32 -44.39 8.41
CA LEU A 105 12.89 -44.07 8.50
C LEU A 105 11.98 -45.22 8.05
N GLU A 106 12.50 -46.45 7.99
CA GLU A 106 11.72 -47.64 7.62
C GLU A 106 10.47 -47.78 8.50
N GLY A 107 9.29 -47.87 7.85
CA GLY A 107 7.99 -47.98 8.52
C GLY A 107 7.29 -46.65 8.84
N ALA A 108 7.92 -45.50 8.62
CA ALA A 108 7.27 -44.20 8.72
C ALA A 108 6.39 -43.90 7.49
N GLU A 109 5.20 -43.37 7.71
CA GLU A 109 4.32 -42.85 6.65
C GLU A 109 4.15 -41.34 6.79
N ALA A 110 4.33 -40.62 5.68
CA ALA A 110 4.32 -39.16 5.64
C ALA A 110 3.66 -38.65 4.36
N ASP A 111 3.31 -37.37 4.36
CA ASP A 111 2.86 -36.63 3.18
C ASP A 111 4.08 -35.88 2.61
N LEU A 112 4.49 -36.19 1.38
CA LEU A 112 5.62 -35.53 0.71
C LEU A 112 5.15 -34.35 -0.15
N GLU A 113 5.71 -33.18 0.14
CA GLU A 113 5.68 -31.98 -0.68
C GLU A 113 7.04 -31.83 -1.39
N VAL A 114 7.05 -31.71 -2.73
CA VAL A 114 8.29 -31.57 -3.49
C VAL A 114 8.15 -30.45 -4.54
N TYR A 115 9.19 -29.63 -4.63
CA TYR A 115 9.35 -28.58 -5.64
C TYR A 115 10.53 -28.95 -6.53
N LEU A 116 10.27 -29.21 -7.81
CA LEU A 116 11.28 -29.68 -8.76
C LEU A 116 11.98 -28.52 -9.48
N ASP A 117 13.27 -28.71 -9.76
CA ASP A 117 14.15 -27.84 -10.55
C ASP A 117 14.09 -26.37 -10.11
N VAL A 118 14.29 -26.15 -8.82
CA VAL A 118 14.12 -24.85 -8.19
C VAL A 118 15.31 -23.90 -8.38
N GLY A 119 16.28 -24.29 -9.20
CA GLY A 119 17.49 -23.52 -9.48
C GLY A 119 18.64 -23.83 -8.53
N SER A 120 19.76 -23.13 -8.73
CA SER A 120 20.99 -23.28 -7.93
C SER A 120 21.06 -22.32 -6.75
N GLU A 121 20.09 -21.43 -6.58
CA GLU A 121 19.94 -20.59 -5.40
C GLU A 121 18.47 -20.23 -5.19
N GLY A 122 18.07 -20.08 -3.92
CA GLY A 122 16.71 -19.66 -3.60
C GLY A 122 16.34 -19.91 -2.15
N SER A 123 15.06 -19.73 -1.82
CA SER A 123 14.59 -19.79 -0.44
C SER A 123 13.15 -20.31 -0.33
N TRP A 124 12.92 -21.33 0.50
CA TRP A 124 11.65 -22.03 0.66
C TRP A 124 11.20 -22.07 2.12
N ALA A 125 9.95 -21.64 2.34
CA ALA A 125 9.28 -21.81 3.62
C ALA A 125 8.70 -23.22 3.74
N PHE A 126 8.66 -23.75 4.95
CA PHE A 126 8.04 -25.03 5.29
C PHE A 126 7.32 -24.91 6.62
N ASN A 127 6.21 -25.62 6.77
CA ASN A 127 5.40 -25.59 7.99
C ASN A 127 5.01 -27.00 8.40
N ASN A 128 4.99 -27.25 9.72
CA ASN A 128 4.58 -28.54 10.28
C ASN A 128 5.31 -29.73 9.62
N ALA A 129 6.58 -29.54 9.29
CA ALA A 129 7.42 -30.54 8.65
C ALA A 129 8.00 -31.49 9.70
N ILE A 130 8.07 -32.79 9.40
CA ILE A 130 8.86 -33.74 10.18
C ILE A 130 10.30 -33.80 9.67
N ALA A 131 10.56 -33.49 8.40
CA ALA A 131 11.90 -33.40 7.84
C ALA A 131 11.95 -32.43 6.66
N VAL A 132 13.13 -31.87 6.41
CA VAL A 132 13.39 -30.96 5.29
C VAL A 132 14.70 -31.38 4.63
N ALA A 133 14.67 -31.55 3.31
CA ALA A 133 15.82 -31.93 2.52
C ALA A 133 15.89 -31.14 1.21
N ILE A 134 17.10 -31.05 0.67
CA ILE A 134 17.34 -30.64 -0.71
C ILE A 134 17.81 -31.84 -1.50
N HIS A 135 17.44 -31.86 -2.77
CA HIS A 135 17.42 -33.08 -3.57
C HIS A 135 17.83 -32.79 -5.02
N ASN A 136 18.28 -33.78 -5.77
CA ASN A 136 18.44 -33.68 -7.22
C ASN A 136 17.92 -34.98 -7.85
N ALA A 137 16.73 -34.88 -8.45
CA ALA A 137 16.04 -36.00 -9.12
C ALA A 137 16.81 -36.54 -10.34
N LYS A 138 17.73 -35.76 -10.90
CA LYS A 138 18.53 -36.13 -12.08
C LYS A 138 19.74 -37.01 -11.71
N GLY A 139 19.98 -37.24 -10.41
CA GLY A 139 21.07 -38.07 -9.91
C GLY A 139 22.44 -37.40 -9.94
N GLU A 140 22.50 -36.07 -10.13
CA GLU A 140 23.75 -35.32 -10.09
C GLU A 140 24.15 -35.01 -8.64
N GLN A 141 25.37 -35.35 -8.26
CA GLN A 141 25.91 -34.96 -6.95
C GLN A 141 26.12 -33.44 -6.91
N PHE A 142 25.75 -32.82 -5.79
CA PHE A 142 25.82 -31.37 -5.59
C PHE A 142 26.40 -31.00 -4.23
N ASN A 143 26.98 -29.80 -4.16
CA ASN A 143 27.37 -29.13 -2.92
C ASN A 143 26.49 -27.91 -2.72
N ALA A 144 26.01 -27.71 -1.50
CA ALA A 144 25.14 -26.60 -1.16
C ALA A 144 25.53 -25.96 0.19
N THR A 145 25.55 -24.63 0.21
CA THR A 145 25.46 -23.85 1.44
C THR A 145 23.99 -23.62 1.74
N VAL A 146 23.48 -24.14 2.85
CA VAL A 146 22.09 -23.98 3.27
C VAL A 146 22.03 -23.26 4.61
N THR A 147 21.34 -22.14 4.67
CA THR A 147 20.96 -21.49 5.93
C THR A 147 19.49 -21.80 6.21
N VAL A 148 19.23 -22.51 7.30
CA VAL A 148 17.86 -22.85 7.73
C VAL A 148 17.50 -22.13 9.02
N TYR A 149 16.40 -21.39 8.98
CA TYR A 149 15.74 -20.78 10.12
C TYR A 149 14.56 -21.65 10.48
N TYR A 150 14.50 -22.20 11.69
CA TYR A 150 13.38 -23.08 12.04
C TYR A 150 12.97 -22.97 13.50
N GLN A 151 11.68 -23.17 13.73
CA GLN A 151 11.06 -23.44 15.00
C GLN A 151 10.78 -24.95 15.09
N ALA A 152 11.50 -25.65 15.96
CA ALA A 152 11.16 -26.99 16.38
C ALA A 152 10.13 -26.92 17.52
N ARG A 153 9.05 -27.69 17.40
CA ARG A 153 8.00 -27.82 18.42
C ARG A 153 7.83 -29.29 18.78
N ALA A 154 7.90 -29.60 20.08
CA ALA A 154 7.51 -30.88 20.62
C ALA A 154 5.99 -31.09 20.46
N VAL A 155 5.62 -32.14 19.76
CA VAL A 155 4.25 -32.69 19.63
C VAL A 155 3.80 -33.28 20.98
N SER A 156 4.74 -33.81 21.77
CA SER A 156 4.56 -34.22 23.19
C SER A 156 5.90 -34.18 23.95
N GLY A 157 5.92 -33.85 25.25
CA GLY A 157 7.15 -33.84 26.09
C GLY A 157 7.86 -32.48 26.21
N GLU A 158 9.19 -32.46 26.43
CA GLU A 158 10.07 -31.29 26.50
C GLU A 158 11.26 -31.45 25.52
N LEU A 159 11.86 -30.33 25.06
CA LEU A 159 13.06 -30.23 24.23
C LEU A 159 14.31 -30.13 25.13
N PRO A 160 15.46 -30.73 24.75
CA PRO A 160 16.65 -30.71 25.60
C PRO A 160 17.40 -29.35 25.63
N GLN A 161 17.35 -28.65 26.79
CA GLN A 161 18.25 -27.64 27.44
C GLN A 161 18.91 -26.49 26.60
N PRO A 162 19.25 -25.32 27.20
CA PRO A 162 18.65 -24.02 26.90
C PRO A 162 19.37 -23.22 25.80
N GLN A 163 18.61 -22.35 25.11
CA GLN A 163 19.08 -21.52 23.99
C GLN A 163 18.95 -20.02 24.25
N VAL A 164 19.82 -19.28 23.55
CA VAL A 164 19.86 -17.82 23.38
C VAL A 164 18.49 -17.28 22.96
N GLU A 165 18.04 -16.21 23.61
CA GLU A 165 16.76 -15.55 23.31
C GLU A 165 16.84 -14.79 21.96
N MET A 166 16.19 -15.32 20.93
CA MET A 166 16.10 -14.71 19.60
C MET A 166 14.87 -13.78 19.48
N PRO A 167 14.95 -12.65 18.74
CA PRO A 167 13.82 -11.77 18.50
C PRO A 167 12.68 -12.49 17.74
N ARG A 168 11.43 -12.11 18.02
CA ARG A 168 10.28 -12.41 17.18
C ARG A 168 10.41 -11.63 15.87
N THR A 169 10.44 -12.33 14.75
CA THR A 169 10.57 -11.71 13.42
C THR A 169 9.21 -11.51 12.77
N ILE A 170 9.01 -10.33 12.18
CA ILE A 170 7.89 -10.00 11.30
C ILE A 170 8.46 -9.79 9.89
N VAL A 171 8.10 -10.65 8.95
CA VAL A 171 8.55 -10.53 7.56
C VAL A 171 7.74 -9.43 6.85
N VAL A 172 8.44 -8.60 6.08
CA VAL A 172 7.85 -7.55 5.24
C VAL A 172 7.71 -8.08 3.81
N SER A 173 6.53 -7.94 3.23
CA SER A 173 6.14 -8.50 1.93
C SER A 173 5.36 -7.49 1.10
N GLU A 174 5.48 -7.60 -0.23
CA GLU A 174 4.67 -6.84 -1.19
C GLU A 174 3.24 -7.38 -1.33
N PHE A 175 2.98 -8.57 -0.78
CA PHE A 175 1.71 -9.26 -0.88
C PHE A 175 0.99 -9.26 0.46
N VAL A 176 -0.34 -9.22 0.41
CA VAL A 176 -1.20 -9.41 1.59
C VAL A 176 -0.78 -10.69 2.33
N PRO A 177 -0.53 -10.62 3.66
CA PRO A 177 -0.90 -9.55 4.59
C PRO A 177 0.19 -8.48 4.86
N TRP A 178 1.21 -8.38 4.01
CA TRP A 178 2.32 -7.40 4.00
C TRP A 178 3.28 -7.45 5.18
N PHE A 179 2.77 -7.53 6.40
CA PHE A 179 3.54 -7.88 7.59
C PHE A 179 3.15 -9.30 7.98
N VAL A 180 4.12 -10.19 8.17
CA VAL A 180 3.87 -11.61 8.46
C VAL A 180 4.62 -12.00 9.74
N PRO A 181 3.92 -12.22 10.86
CA PRO A 181 2.47 -12.06 11.03
C PRO A 181 2.05 -10.58 11.06
N SER A 182 0.84 -10.28 10.59
CA SER A 182 0.29 -8.91 10.63
C SER A 182 -0.24 -8.55 12.01
N ALA A 183 -0.56 -9.56 12.83
CA ALA A 183 -0.88 -9.41 14.24
C ALA A 183 0.05 -10.31 15.07
N LEU A 184 0.78 -9.70 16.01
CA LEU A 184 1.70 -10.41 16.90
C LEU A 184 1.31 -10.15 18.36
N GLN A 185 1.37 -11.18 19.20
CA GLN A 185 1.19 -11.02 20.65
C GLN A 185 2.35 -11.62 21.42
N ILE A 186 2.83 -10.83 22.38
CA ILE A 186 4.08 -11.06 23.10
C ILE A 186 4.00 -10.54 24.54
N GLU A 187 4.91 -10.99 25.38
CA GLU A 187 5.09 -10.43 26.73
C GLU A 187 5.91 -9.13 26.67
N PRO A 188 5.72 -8.19 27.62
CA PRO A 188 6.56 -6.99 27.72
C PRO A 188 8.05 -7.33 27.79
N GLY A 189 8.86 -6.60 27.02
CA GLY A 189 10.30 -6.83 26.92
C GLY A 189 10.73 -7.94 25.95
N THR A 190 9.78 -8.67 25.33
CA THR A 190 10.08 -9.64 24.25
C THR A 190 10.72 -8.91 23.07
N SER A 191 11.89 -9.36 22.62
CA SER A 191 12.54 -8.80 21.44
C SER A 191 11.73 -9.02 20.16
N VAL A 192 11.60 -7.99 19.32
CA VAL A 192 10.93 -7.98 18.02
C VAL A 192 11.88 -7.41 16.96
N GLN A 193 11.79 -7.90 15.72
CA GLN A 193 12.54 -7.41 14.57
C GLN A 193 11.69 -7.52 13.30
N TRP A 194 11.84 -6.60 12.36
CA TRP A 194 11.25 -6.71 11.03
C TRP A 194 12.30 -7.14 10.00
N ASP A 195 11.92 -8.02 9.08
CA ASP A 195 12.80 -8.62 8.06
C ASP A 195 12.26 -8.33 6.66
N ALA A 196 12.94 -7.48 5.91
CA ALA A 196 12.61 -7.11 4.53
C ALA A 196 13.48 -7.86 3.50
N SER A 197 14.05 -9.02 3.86
CA SER A 197 14.86 -9.82 2.94
C SER A 197 14.10 -10.36 1.72
N GLU A 198 12.77 -10.39 1.79
CA GLU A 198 11.90 -10.82 0.70
C GLU A 198 11.16 -9.66 0.02
N ALA A 199 11.32 -8.44 0.53
CA ALA A 199 10.76 -7.24 -0.08
C ALA A 199 11.53 -6.88 -1.36
N ALA A 200 10.82 -6.27 -2.30
CA ALA A 200 11.40 -5.78 -3.56
C ALA A 200 11.51 -4.24 -3.57
N SER A 201 10.73 -3.56 -2.72
CA SER A 201 10.75 -2.11 -2.53
C SER A 201 11.20 -1.73 -1.11
N VAL A 202 11.34 -0.43 -0.87
CA VAL A 202 11.67 0.12 0.46
C VAL A 202 10.41 0.16 1.31
N HIS A 203 10.53 -0.20 2.58
CA HIS A 203 9.43 -0.17 3.54
C HIS A 203 9.80 0.56 4.83
N THR A 204 8.81 1.11 5.53
CA THR A 204 9.02 1.67 6.86
C THR A 204 8.19 0.94 7.90
N ILE A 205 8.63 1.02 9.16
CA ILE A 205 7.89 0.57 10.33
C ILE A 205 7.53 1.83 11.12
N THR A 206 6.35 2.38 10.86
CA THR A 206 5.88 3.62 11.47
C THR A 206 4.76 3.32 12.44
N VAL A 207 5.06 3.36 13.74
CA VAL A 207 4.06 3.23 14.79
C VAL A 207 3.15 4.45 14.72
N VAL A 208 1.89 4.21 14.41
CA VAL A 208 0.87 5.24 14.36
C VAL A 208 0.45 5.61 15.78
N THR A 209 0.28 4.62 16.64
CA THR A 209 -0.03 4.81 18.05
C THR A 209 0.32 3.58 18.90
N ARG A 210 0.51 3.81 20.19
CA ARG A 210 0.48 2.78 21.23
C ARG A 210 -0.69 3.06 22.18
N ILE A 211 -1.53 2.07 22.39
CA ILE A 211 -2.64 2.12 23.33
C ILE A 211 -2.22 1.46 24.63
N THR A 212 -2.34 2.17 25.74
CA THR A 212 -1.76 1.78 27.04
C THR A 212 -2.76 1.09 27.97
N ASP A 213 -4.06 1.18 27.69
CA ASP A 213 -5.10 0.58 28.54
C ASP A 213 -6.43 0.27 27.81
N LEU A 214 -7.35 -0.35 28.55
CA LEU A 214 -8.69 -0.73 28.08
C LEU A 214 -9.65 0.46 27.87
N GLN A 215 -9.23 1.68 28.23
CA GLN A 215 -9.94 2.92 27.92
C GLN A 215 -9.49 3.53 26.60
N LEU A 216 -8.61 2.85 25.85
CA LEU A 216 -8.02 3.32 24.59
C LEU A 216 -7.17 4.59 24.76
N ASN A 217 -6.58 4.79 25.95
CA ASN A 217 -5.63 5.89 26.12
C ASN A 217 -4.40 5.66 25.24
N MET A 218 -4.08 6.65 24.42
CA MET A 218 -2.97 6.61 23.46
C MET A 218 -1.72 7.30 24.05
N ASP A 219 -0.56 6.70 23.82
CA ASP A 219 0.76 7.20 24.22
C ASP A 219 1.32 8.17 23.18
N LYS A 220 1.51 9.44 23.60
CA LYS A 220 2.04 10.51 22.75
C LYS A 220 3.44 10.24 22.23
N GLU A 221 4.25 9.45 22.95
CA GLU A 221 5.62 9.15 22.53
C GLU A 221 5.65 8.33 21.24
N PHE A 222 4.63 7.50 21.01
CA PHE A 222 4.55 6.59 19.86
C PHE A 222 3.60 7.08 18.76
N THR A 223 3.19 8.34 18.81
CA THR A 223 2.40 8.97 17.76
C THR A 223 3.27 9.21 16.53
N ALA A 224 2.92 8.58 15.40
CA ALA A 224 3.60 8.73 14.11
C ALA A 224 5.13 8.48 14.15
N LYS A 225 5.58 7.57 15.01
CA LYS A 225 6.99 7.29 15.26
C LYS A 225 7.51 6.21 14.30
N THR A 226 8.35 6.61 13.34
CA THR A 226 9.09 5.67 12.50
C THR A 226 10.22 5.01 13.28
N LEU A 227 10.09 3.70 13.50
CA LEU A 227 11.09 2.86 14.18
C LEU A 227 12.19 2.39 13.22
N ALA A 228 11.85 2.14 11.95
CA ALA A 228 12.79 1.65 10.95
C ALA A 228 12.42 2.06 9.53
N ILE A 229 13.43 2.18 8.67
CA ILE A 229 13.33 2.19 7.21
C ILE A 229 14.18 1.00 6.73
N LEU A 230 13.61 0.18 5.86
CA LEU A 230 14.16 -1.11 5.43
C LEU A 230 14.26 -1.13 3.91
N ASN A 231 15.47 -1.24 3.37
CA ASN A 231 15.68 -1.55 1.96
C ASN A 231 15.45 -3.05 1.71
N PRO A 232 15.27 -3.46 0.44
CA PRO A 232 15.30 -4.87 0.07
C PRO A 232 16.55 -5.57 0.61
N GLY A 233 16.36 -6.65 1.39
CA GLY A 233 17.46 -7.35 2.06
C GLY A 233 17.70 -6.97 3.52
N ASP A 234 17.16 -5.85 3.99
CA ASP A 234 17.46 -5.33 5.33
C ASP A 234 16.70 -6.04 6.45
N ARG A 235 17.24 -5.91 7.67
CA ARG A 235 16.55 -6.23 8.93
C ARG A 235 16.61 -5.04 9.87
N SER A 236 15.52 -4.77 10.58
CA SER A 236 15.47 -3.67 11.56
C SER A 236 16.43 -3.92 12.73
N GLN A 237 16.72 -2.89 13.51
CA GLN A 237 17.27 -3.11 14.85
C GLN A 237 16.28 -3.91 15.71
N VAL A 238 16.79 -4.66 16.68
CA VAL A 238 15.95 -5.38 17.64
C VAL A 238 15.28 -4.38 18.57
N TRP A 239 13.96 -4.41 18.59
CA TRP A 239 13.13 -3.58 19.44
C TRP A 239 12.55 -4.38 20.60
N LYS A 240 12.44 -3.77 21.78
CA LYS A 240 11.83 -4.38 22.97
C LYS A 240 10.69 -3.49 23.45
N PRO A 241 9.44 -3.78 23.09
CA PRO A 241 8.31 -2.95 23.48
C PRO A 241 7.93 -3.12 24.94
N ASP A 242 7.48 -2.02 25.53
CA ASP A 242 6.74 -2.00 26.79
C ASP A 242 5.28 -2.46 26.57
N ALA A 243 4.55 -2.76 27.65
CA ALA A 243 3.16 -3.21 27.59
C ALA A 243 2.23 -2.23 26.85
N GLY A 244 1.28 -2.75 26.07
CA GLY A 244 0.33 -1.96 25.28
C GLY A 244 0.07 -2.57 23.92
N VAL A 245 -0.82 -1.93 23.14
CA VAL A 245 -1.15 -2.34 21.78
C VAL A 245 -0.57 -1.32 20.80
N TYR A 246 0.38 -1.73 19.97
CA TYR A 246 1.02 -0.90 18.96
C TYR A 246 0.37 -1.14 17.62
N VAL A 247 -0.16 -0.07 17.01
CA VAL A 247 -0.63 -0.08 15.63
C VAL A 247 0.43 0.61 14.78
N TYR A 248 0.90 -0.06 13.75
CA TYR A 248 1.97 0.47 12.89
C TYR A 248 1.68 0.23 11.41
N VAL A 249 2.26 1.07 10.56
CA VAL A 249 2.08 1.03 9.11
C VAL A 249 3.40 1.25 8.37
N CYS A 250 3.42 0.95 7.06
CA CYS A 250 4.44 1.49 6.17
C CYS A 250 4.04 2.89 5.73
N ALA A 251 4.86 3.91 6.00
CA ALA A 251 4.56 5.31 5.66
C ALA A 251 4.71 5.60 4.15
N ILE A 252 5.48 4.78 3.44
CA ILE A 252 5.55 4.76 1.97
C ILE A 252 4.29 4.09 1.41
N HIS A 253 3.86 2.97 2.02
CA HIS A 253 2.71 2.17 1.59
C HIS A 253 1.65 2.08 2.72
N PRO A 254 0.87 3.14 3.01
CA PRO A 254 0.06 3.26 4.25
C PRO A 254 -1.05 2.23 4.44
N TYR A 255 -1.32 1.42 3.42
CA TYR A 255 -2.26 0.31 3.48
C TYR A 255 -1.65 -0.94 4.14
N MET A 256 -0.31 -1.02 4.26
CA MET A 256 0.36 -2.07 5.02
C MET A 256 0.17 -1.76 6.50
N VAL A 257 -0.64 -2.55 7.21
CA VAL A 257 -0.95 -2.36 8.62
C VAL A 257 -0.54 -3.59 9.42
N GLY A 258 0.08 -3.36 10.56
CA GLY A 258 0.37 -4.39 11.54
C GLY A 258 0.01 -3.97 12.97
N VAL A 259 -0.20 -4.97 13.81
CA VAL A 259 -0.55 -4.80 15.23
C VAL A 259 0.36 -5.67 16.09
N ILE A 260 0.92 -5.09 17.17
CA ILE A 260 1.63 -5.83 18.20
C ILE A 260 0.95 -5.61 19.55
N SER A 261 0.41 -6.67 20.14
CA SER A 261 -0.15 -6.65 21.49
C SER A 261 0.88 -7.14 22.50
N VAL A 262 1.20 -6.32 23.50
CA VAL A 262 2.29 -6.56 24.45
C VAL A 262 1.73 -6.62 25.87
N GLY A 263 1.76 -7.80 26.49
CA GLY A 263 1.23 -8.01 27.85
C GLY A 263 -0.30 -7.86 27.97
N VAL A 264 -1.01 -7.80 26.84
CA VAL A 264 -2.48 -7.81 26.77
C VAL A 264 -2.93 -9.13 26.13
N PRO A 265 -3.76 -9.96 26.80
CA PRO A 265 -4.13 -11.31 26.34
C PRO A 265 -4.76 -11.37 24.92
N TYR A 266 -4.34 -12.35 24.11
CA TYR A 266 -4.77 -12.56 22.71
C TYR A 266 -6.15 -13.18 22.51
N ASN A 267 -6.73 -13.76 23.55
CA ASN A 267 -8.13 -14.20 23.53
C ASN A 267 -9.10 -13.01 23.35
N ALA A 268 -8.62 -11.79 23.62
CA ALA A 268 -9.25 -10.54 23.28
C ALA A 268 -9.04 -10.10 21.81
N ILE A 269 -8.27 -10.88 21.03
CA ILE A 269 -7.84 -10.52 19.66
C ILE A 269 -8.05 -11.66 18.65
N THR A 270 -8.12 -12.97 19.00
CA THR A 270 -8.28 -13.99 17.94
C THR A 270 -9.23 -15.19 18.08
N GLN A 271 -9.59 -15.82 19.21
CA GLN A 271 -10.31 -17.13 19.09
C GLN A 271 -11.31 -17.50 20.22
N ASP A 272 -12.54 -16.96 20.16
CA ASP A 272 -13.76 -17.69 20.57
C ASP A 272 -14.92 -17.41 19.58
N SER A 273 -15.83 -18.37 19.45
CA SER A 273 -16.74 -18.63 18.32
C SER A 273 -17.83 -17.59 17.98
N ASP A 274 -17.90 -16.47 18.71
CA ASP A 274 -18.87 -15.39 18.50
C ASP A 274 -18.21 -14.00 18.70
N PRO A 275 -17.70 -13.37 17.62
CA PRO A 275 -17.01 -12.07 17.64
C PRO A 275 -17.83 -10.91 18.22
N ALA A 276 -19.16 -11.06 18.36
CA ALA A 276 -20.04 -9.99 18.79
C ALA A 276 -19.95 -9.65 20.29
N LYS A 277 -19.21 -10.42 21.10
CA LYS A 277 -19.22 -10.30 22.58
C LYS A 277 -17.88 -9.95 23.24
N ASP A 278 -16.79 -9.91 22.48
CA ASP A 278 -15.47 -9.56 23.02
C ASP A 278 -15.28 -8.04 23.12
N ILE A 279 -14.97 -7.52 24.31
CA ILE A 279 -14.88 -6.06 24.54
C ILE A 279 -13.65 -5.42 23.88
N THR A 280 -12.58 -6.18 23.68
CA THR A 280 -11.37 -5.71 22.98
C THR A 280 -11.62 -5.76 21.48
N THR A 281 -12.28 -6.78 20.96
CA THR A 281 -12.73 -6.82 19.57
C THR A 281 -13.73 -5.69 19.30
N GLN A 282 -14.76 -5.46 20.12
CA GLN A 282 -15.69 -4.33 19.93
C GLN A 282 -14.99 -2.96 19.96
N LYS A 283 -13.95 -2.79 20.78
CA LYS A 283 -13.23 -1.51 20.94
C LYS A 283 -12.11 -1.29 19.92
N PHE A 284 -11.44 -2.36 19.48
CA PHE A 284 -10.32 -2.31 18.56
C PHE A 284 -10.69 -2.78 17.14
N ALA A 285 -11.86 -3.39 16.89
CA ALA A 285 -12.28 -3.83 15.54
C ALA A 285 -12.33 -2.70 14.52
N SER A 286 -12.64 -1.47 14.94
CA SER A 286 -12.57 -0.28 14.07
C SER A 286 -11.15 0.07 13.63
N TRP A 287 -10.13 -0.38 14.37
CA TRP A 287 -8.70 -0.25 14.07
C TRP A 287 -8.12 -1.49 13.39
N ILE A 288 -8.72 -2.66 13.65
CA ILE A 288 -8.43 -3.96 13.01
C ILE A 288 -9.18 -4.07 11.66
N TRP A 289 -9.84 -3.01 11.20
CA TRP A 289 -9.98 -2.78 9.76
C TRP A 289 -8.58 -2.59 9.17
N GLY A 290 -7.81 -3.67 9.08
CA GLY A 290 -7.01 -3.92 7.90
C GLY A 290 -7.95 -3.81 6.69
N PRO A 291 -7.44 -3.54 5.48
CA PRO A 291 -8.26 -3.51 4.28
C PRO A 291 -9.08 -4.80 4.26
N GLY A 292 -10.36 -4.69 4.62
CA GLY A 292 -11.26 -5.83 4.73
C GLY A 292 -11.23 -6.56 3.40
N PRO A 293 -11.37 -7.89 3.39
CA PRO A 293 -11.31 -8.65 2.17
C PRO A 293 -12.38 -8.11 1.22
N TRP A 294 -11.95 -7.39 0.18
CA TRP A 294 -12.62 -7.37 -1.10
C TRP A 294 -14.16 -7.28 -1.01
N GLU A 295 -14.68 -6.18 -0.46
CA GLU A 295 -16.14 -6.04 -0.36
C GLU A 295 -16.69 -5.49 -1.66
N ARG A 296 -17.15 -6.39 -2.54
CA ARG A 296 -18.03 -5.98 -3.63
C ARG A 296 -19.29 -5.39 -2.99
N PRO A 297 -19.63 -4.12 -3.27
CA PRO A 297 -20.82 -3.51 -2.69
C PRO A 297 -22.05 -4.35 -3.01
N ALA A 298 -22.98 -4.48 -2.05
CA ALA A 298 -24.22 -5.24 -2.24
C ALA A 298 -25.04 -4.73 -3.44
N SER A 299 -24.90 -3.44 -3.77
CA SER A 299 -25.43 -2.82 -4.97
C SER A 299 -24.58 -1.60 -5.34
N ILE A 300 -24.50 -1.30 -6.64
CA ILE A 300 -23.97 -0.04 -7.19
C ILE A 300 -25.07 0.71 -7.94
N LEU A 301 -24.87 2.00 -8.17
CA LEU A 301 -25.83 2.80 -8.96
C LEU A 301 -25.85 2.34 -10.42
N PRO A 302 -26.93 2.65 -11.17
CA PRO A 302 -26.93 2.50 -12.62
C PRO A 302 -25.77 3.26 -13.28
N LYS A 303 -25.36 2.79 -14.45
CA LYS A 303 -24.36 3.46 -15.29
C LYS A 303 -24.86 4.85 -15.70
N PRO A 304 -23.95 5.81 -15.98
CA PRO A 304 -24.34 7.11 -16.50
C PRO A 304 -25.18 6.99 -17.77
N THR A 305 -26.25 7.79 -17.86
CA THR A 305 -27.17 7.79 -19.01
C THR A 305 -26.63 8.59 -20.20
N THR A 306 -25.78 9.58 -19.95
CA THR A 306 -25.06 10.31 -20.99
C THR A 306 -23.67 9.70 -21.17
N PRO A 307 -23.29 9.31 -22.39
CA PRO A 307 -21.93 8.88 -22.71
C PRO A 307 -20.85 9.90 -22.32
N GLY A 308 -19.69 9.42 -21.90
CA GLY A 308 -18.44 10.19 -21.95
C GLY A 308 -17.79 10.14 -23.34
N VAL A 309 -16.62 10.76 -23.46
CA VAL A 309 -15.78 10.71 -24.68
C VAL A 309 -14.57 9.81 -24.43
N GLY A 310 -14.29 8.91 -25.36
CA GLY A 310 -13.08 8.09 -25.35
C GLY A 310 -13.10 6.96 -24.30
N GLU A 311 -12.04 6.88 -23.50
CA GLU A 311 -11.83 5.78 -22.55
C GLU A 311 -11.49 6.32 -21.14
N VAL A 312 -11.75 5.51 -20.12
CA VAL A 312 -11.29 5.75 -18.74
C VAL A 312 -10.43 4.59 -18.31
N TRP A 313 -9.17 4.88 -17.98
CA TRP A 313 -8.19 3.88 -17.59
C TRP A 313 -8.00 3.93 -16.08
N VAL A 314 -8.10 2.77 -15.40
CA VAL A 314 -8.07 2.66 -13.94
C VAL A 314 -7.05 1.62 -13.50
N ASP A 315 -6.06 2.05 -12.71
CA ASP A 315 -5.09 1.18 -12.06
C ASP A 315 -5.75 0.39 -10.94
N ALA A 316 -5.71 -0.93 -11.05
CA ALA A 316 -6.10 -1.90 -10.03
C ALA A 316 -4.82 -2.49 -9.41
N GLN A 317 -4.26 -1.77 -8.44
CA GLN A 317 -2.94 -2.01 -7.84
C GLN A 317 -2.76 -3.42 -7.28
N PHE A 318 -3.83 -4.05 -6.79
CA PHE A 318 -3.77 -5.31 -6.04
C PHE A 318 -4.37 -6.51 -6.78
N ASP A 319 -4.63 -6.38 -8.08
CA ASP A 319 -5.14 -7.49 -8.87
C ASP A 319 -4.19 -8.70 -8.84
N SER A 320 -4.76 -9.89 -8.67
CA SER A 320 -4.02 -11.15 -8.59
C SER A 320 -4.42 -12.16 -9.67
N MET A 321 -3.52 -13.13 -9.88
CA MET A 321 -3.35 -14.14 -10.94
C MET A 321 -4.55 -15.01 -11.40
N LYS A 322 -5.79 -14.76 -10.97
CA LYS A 322 -6.94 -15.66 -11.26
C LYS A 322 -7.90 -15.20 -12.36
N ASP A 323 -7.65 -14.04 -12.98
CA ASP A 323 -8.49 -13.54 -14.06
C ASP A 323 -8.22 -14.30 -15.38
N LYS A 324 -9.30 -14.80 -16.01
CA LYS A 324 -9.28 -15.49 -17.30
C LYS A 324 -8.73 -14.63 -18.46
N TYR A 325 -8.73 -13.30 -18.31
CA TYR A 325 -8.20 -12.37 -19.30
C TYR A 325 -6.69 -12.11 -19.16
N LEU A 326 -6.07 -12.52 -18.04
CA LEU A 326 -4.71 -12.08 -17.67
C LEU A 326 -3.61 -13.15 -17.80
N GLY A 327 -3.93 -14.42 -18.06
CA GLY A 327 -2.92 -15.49 -18.09
C GLY A 327 -2.11 -15.59 -16.78
N THR A 328 -0.93 -16.23 -16.80
CA THR A 328 0.05 -16.08 -15.70
C THR A 328 0.68 -14.69 -15.78
N LEU A 329 0.43 -13.84 -14.77
CA LEU A 329 1.17 -12.58 -14.58
C LEU A 329 2.62 -12.95 -14.33
N LEU A 330 3.48 -12.78 -15.34
CA LEU A 330 4.92 -12.90 -15.19
C LEU A 330 5.51 -11.51 -15.32
N GLY A 331 6.07 -11.04 -14.22
CA GLY A 331 6.89 -9.84 -14.14
C GLY A 331 8.35 -10.11 -14.47
N LYS A 332 9.20 -9.16 -14.12
CA LYS A 332 10.66 -9.32 -14.20
C LYS A 332 11.08 -10.61 -13.48
N PHE A 333 11.96 -11.40 -14.10
CA PHE A 333 12.43 -12.70 -13.60
C PHE A 333 11.34 -13.78 -13.45
N ALA A 334 10.23 -13.70 -14.21
CA ALA A 334 9.15 -14.68 -14.19
C ALA A 334 8.47 -14.83 -12.80
N LYS A 335 8.48 -13.77 -11.98
CA LYS A 335 7.72 -13.71 -10.71
C LYS A 335 6.34 -13.12 -10.93
N PRO A 336 5.28 -13.62 -10.26
CA PRO A 336 3.97 -12.99 -10.32
C PRO A 336 3.95 -11.70 -9.49
N TRP A 337 3.84 -10.55 -10.16
CA TRP A 337 3.60 -9.27 -9.51
C TRP A 337 2.10 -8.93 -9.56
N PRO A 338 1.56 -8.29 -8.51
CA PRO A 338 0.17 -7.88 -8.49
C PRO A 338 -0.02 -6.62 -9.33
N GLY A 339 -1.22 -6.45 -9.86
CA GLY A 339 -1.62 -5.22 -10.54
C GLY A 339 -2.17 -5.40 -11.95
N SER A 340 -3.16 -4.59 -12.29
CA SER A 340 -3.63 -4.45 -13.67
C SER A 340 -4.14 -3.04 -13.96
N ILE A 341 -4.43 -2.75 -15.22
CA ILE A 341 -5.08 -1.53 -15.69
C ILE A 341 -6.38 -1.93 -16.37
N ASN A 342 -7.49 -1.37 -15.92
CA ASN A 342 -8.80 -1.52 -16.55
C ASN A 342 -9.01 -0.43 -17.58
N VAL A 343 -9.36 -0.81 -18.81
CA VAL A 343 -9.74 0.14 -19.85
C VAL A 343 -11.26 0.09 -20.01
N ILE A 344 -11.93 1.17 -19.62
CA ILE A 344 -13.39 1.33 -19.70
C ILE A 344 -13.74 2.18 -20.91
N ASP A 345 -14.68 1.73 -21.74
CA ASP A 345 -15.27 2.54 -22.79
C ASP A 345 -16.17 3.62 -22.16
N ALA A 346 -15.84 4.91 -22.32
CA ALA A 346 -16.66 5.96 -21.73
C ALA A 346 -18.02 6.12 -22.43
N THR A 347 -18.22 5.53 -23.61
CA THR A 347 -19.49 5.62 -24.35
C THR A 347 -20.49 4.56 -23.92
N THR A 348 -20.02 3.36 -23.58
CA THR A 348 -20.86 2.22 -23.17
C THR A 348 -20.75 1.88 -21.68
N TRP A 349 -19.73 2.40 -21.00
CA TRP A 349 -19.37 2.08 -19.62
C TRP A 349 -19.10 0.59 -19.40
N GLU A 350 -18.58 -0.09 -20.41
CA GLU A 350 -18.13 -1.49 -20.35
C GLU A 350 -16.60 -1.56 -20.37
N ARG A 351 -16.04 -2.58 -19.72
CA ARG A 351 -14.59 -2.86 -19.78
C ARG A 351 -14.24 -3.37 -21.19
N LYS A 352 -13.41 -2.63 -21.91
CA LYS A 352 -12.84 -3.02 -23.23
C LYS A 352 -11.65 -3.96 -23.09
N ALA A 353 -10.75 -3.65 -22.15
CA ALA A 353 -9.52 -4.38 -21.97
C ALA A 353 -9.08 -4.38 -20.50
N LYS A 354 -8.17 -5.30 -20.18
CA LYS A 354 -7.47 -5.38 -18.91
C LYS A 354 -6.00 -5.72 -19.17
N ILE A 355 -5.09 -4.85 -18.75
CA ILE A 355 -3.65 -4.95 -19.03
C ILE A 355 -2.95 -5.33 -17.73
N GLY A 356 -2.28 -6.48 -17.65
CA GLY A 356 -1.60 -6.90 -16.40
C GLY A 356 -0.21 -7.53 -16.57
N GLN A 357 0.19 -7.91 -17.77
CA GLN A 357 1.51 -8.52 -17.98
C GLN A 357 2.62 -7.48 -17.72
N GLY A 358 3.65 -7.83 -16.96
CA GLY A 358 4.82 -6.97 -16.78
C GLY A 358 4.59 -5.68 -15.98
N LEU A 359 3.49 -5.59 -15.23
CA LEU A 359 3.24 -4.52 -14.26
C LEU A 359 3.61 -4.98 -12.84
N ASN A 360 3.89 -4.04 -11.94
CA ASN A 360 4.07 -4.30 -10.52
C ASN A 360 3.51 -3.13 -9.70
N ASN A 361 2.34 -3.34 -9.08
CA ASN A 361 1.60 -2.31 -8.35
C ASN A 361 1.46 -1.02 -9.19
N PRO A 362 0.77 -1.06 -10.35
CA PRO A 362 0.50 0.13 -11.13
C PRO A 362 -0.21 1.16 -10.24
N HIS A 363 0.26 2.41 -10.29
CA HIS A 363 -0.13 3.42 -9.32
C HIS A 363 -0.65 4.73 -9.93
N ASN A 364 -0.01 5.20 -11.00
CA ASN A 364 -0.48 6.35 -11.75
C ASN A 364 -0.09 6.24 -13.23
N LEU A 365 -0.90 6.89 -14.07
CA LEU A 365 -0.73 6.88 -15.51
C LEU A 365 -1.03 8.26 -16.11
N TRP A 366 -0.36 8.54 -17.23
CA TRP A 366 -0.58 9.77 -18.00
C TRP A 366 -0.48 9.54 -19.51
N GLU A 367 -1.35 10.19 -20.28
CA GLU A 367 -1.36 10.07 -21.75
C GLU A 367 -0.30 10.96 -22.41
N SER A 368 0.22 10.54 -23.57
CA SER A 368 0.95 11.44 -24.48
C SER A 368 -0.01 12.51 -25.00
N ALA A 369 0.53 13.68 -25.37
CA ALA A 369 -0.30 14.80 -25.83
C ALA A 369 -1.15 14.48 -27.08
N ASP A 370 -0.70 13.57 -27.93
CA ASP A 370 -1.46 13.10 -29.10
C ASP A 370 -2.39 11.91 -28.78
N GLY A 371 -2.47 11.52 -27.51
CA GLY A 371 -3.28 10.44 -26.98
C GLY A 371 -2.85 9.04 -27.42
N LYS A 372 -1.74 8.86 -28.15
CA LYS A 372 -1.36 7.54 -28.72
C LYS A 372 -0.72 6.59 -27.72
N PHE A 373 -0.07 7.12 -26.69
CA PHE A 373 0.61 6.33 -25.69
C PHE A 373 0.14 6.70 -24.29
N VAL A 374 0.20 5.73 -23.39
CA VAL A 374 0.01 5.94 -21.95
C VAL A 374 1.28 5.51 -21.25
N VAL A 375 1.80 6.34 -20.35
CA VAL A 375 2.95 6.01 -19.51
C VAL A 375 2.46 5.65 -18.12
N GLN A 376 2.91 4.51 -17.60
CA GLN A 376 2.50 3.91 -16.34
C GLN A 376 3.68 3.86 -15.37
N THR A 377 3.44 4.21 -14.10
CA THR A 377 4.36 3.94 -13.01
C THR A 377 4.13 2.58 -12.39
N ASN A 378 5.21 1.91 -11.98
CA ASN A 378 5.17 0.64 -11.24
C ASN A 378 5.75 0.89 -9.85
N TRP A 379 4.88 1.19 -8.88
CA TRP A 379 5.27 1.82 -7.62
C TRP A 379 6.08 0.91 -6.70
N HIS A 380 6.06 -0.40 -6.90
CA HIS A 380 6.84 -1.36 -6.10
C HIS A 380 8.10 -1.85 -6.84
N ASP A 381 8.57 -1.06 -7.81
CA ASP A 381 9.74 -1.39 -8.63
C ASP A 381 10.51 -0.13 -9.01
N ASN A 382 11.43 -0.24 -9.96
CA ASN A 382 12.25 0.86 -10.44
C ASN A 382 12.16 1.07 -11.95
N TYR A 383 10.95 0.93 -12.51
CA TYR A 383 10.74 1.15 -13.93
C TYR A 383 9.38 1.76 -14.31
N LEU A 384 9.37 2.35 -15.50
CA LEU A 384 8.19 2.85 -16.20
C LEU A 384 7.81 1.91 -17.35
N THR A 385 6.51 1.90 -17.68
CA THR A 385 5.94 1.15 -18.81
C THR A 385 5.27 2.13 -19.77
N VAL A 386 5.44 1.94 -21.07
CA VAL A 386 4.71 2.67 -22.11
C VAL A 386 3.76 1.69 -22.80
N ILE A 387 2.51 2.10 -22.95
CA ILE A 387 1.41 1.30 -23.48
C ILE A 387 0.89 1.99 -24.74
N ASP A 388 0.62 1.22 -25.79
CA ASP A 388 -0.08 1.67 -26.99
C ASP A 388 -1.58 1.81 -26.66
N ALA A 389 -2.10 3.03 -26.72
CA ALA A 389 -3.45 3.35 -26.30
C ALA A 389 -4.53 2.92 -27.31
N GLU A 390 -4.17 2.48 -28.51
CA GLU A 390 -5.11 1.91 -29.48
C GLU A 390 -5.19 0.39 -29.35
N LYS A 391 -4.03 -0.26 -29.18
CA LYS A 391 -3.93 -1.72 -29.08
C LYS A 391 -4.18 -2.25 -27.68
N HIS A 392 -4.07 -1.40 -26.65
CA HIS A 392 -4.09 -1.79 -25.23
C HIS A 392 -2.99 -2.82 -24.90
N GLU A 393 -1.83 -2.66 -25.52
CA GLU A 393 -0.68 -3.54 -25.39
C GLU A 393 0.55 -2.76 -24.94
N ILE A 394 1.44 -3.43 -24.21
CA ILE A 394 2.72 -2.83 -23.80
C ILE A 394 3.56 -2.55 -25.04
N PHE A 395 3.89 -1.27 -25.26
CA PHE A 395 4.77 -0.79 -26.30
C PHE A 395 6.24 -0.91 -25.88
N LYS A 396 6.56 -0.49 -24.65
CA LYS A 396 7.89 -0.65 -24.02
C LYS A 396 7.73 -0.92 -22.54
N ASN A 397 8.58 -1.77 -21.98
CA ASN A 397 8.59 -2.04 -20.55
C ASN A 397 10.00 -1.95 -19.96
N TYR A 398 10.07 -1.88 -18.64
CA TYR A 398 11.33 -1.88 -17.89
C TYR A 398 12.25 -0.68 -18.22
N ILE A 399 11.67 0.47 -18.56
CA ILE A 399 12.43 1.73 -18.70
C ILE A 399 12.90 2.14 -17.30
N THR A 400 14.21 2.04 -17.05
CA THR A 400 14.79 2.21 -15.71
C THR A 400 14.56 3.62 -15.16
N THR A 401 14.10 3.71 -13.92
CA THR A 401 13.95 4.94 -13.13
C THR A 401 14.47 4.73 -11.69
N GLY A 402 14.22 5.68 -10.79
CA GLY A 402 14.47 5.52 -9.36
C GLY A 402 13.50 4.52 -8.70
N MET A 403 13.75 4.19 -7.43
CA MET A 403 12.89 3.27 -6.68
C MET A 403 11.54 3.92 -6.37
N ASP A 404 10.48 3.13 -6.51
CA ASP A 404 9.11 3.47 -6.16
C ASP A 404 8.59 4.72 -6.91
N PRO A 405 8.57 4.72 -8.26
CA PRO A 405 7.97 5.81 -9.02
C PRO A 405 6.47 5.89 -8.68
N ALA A 406 6.03 7.00 -8.08
CA ALA A 406 4.65 7.15 -7.63
C ALA A 406 3.76 7.72 -8.75
N HIS A 407 3.83 9.02 -8.99
CA HIS A 407 3.05 9.70 -10.02
C HIS A 407 3.88 10.02 -11.26
N ILE A 408 3.19 10.30 -12.37
CA ILE A 408 3.80 10.64 -13.66
C ILE A 408 2.97 11.66 -14.43
N ALA A 409 3.62 12.46 -15.26
CA ALA A 409 2.97 13.37 -16.19
C ALA A 409 3.81 13.52 -17.47
N VAL A 410 3.14 13.77 -18.60
CA VAL A 410 3.77 14.05 -19.90
C VAL A 410 3.47 15.48 -20.29
N THR A 411 4.47 16.27 -20.69
CA THR A 411 4.25 17.68 -21.08
C THR A 411 3.36 17.80 -22.32
N PRO A 412 2.58 18.90 -22.46
CA PRO A 412 1.67 19.12 -23.60
C PRO A 412 2.33 19.10 -24.98
N ASP A 413 3.65 19.34 -25.04
CA ASP A 413 4.44 19.34 -26.27
C ASP A 413 5.10 17.99 -26.57
N ASN A 414 4.82 16.94 -25.78
CA ASN A 414 5.46 15.62 -25.88
C ASN A 414 7.00 15.70 -25.83
N LYS A 415 7.55 16.66 -25.09
CA LYS A 415 8.99 16.81 -24.92
C LYS A 415 9.51 16.01 -23.73
N TRP A 416 8.79 16.04 -22.62
CA TRP A 416 9.24 15.46 -21.35
C TRP A 416 8.20 14.52 -20.75
N VAL A 417 8.67 13.40 -20.21
CA VAL A 417 7.95 12.60 -19.21
C VAL A 417 8.60 12.86 -17.86
N VAL A 418 7.81 13.22 -16.86
CA VAL A 418 8.26 13.56 -15.51
C VAL A 418 7.65 12.58 -14.52
N THR A 419 8.46 11.97 -13.65
CA THR A 419 7.97 11.07 -12.60
C THR A 419 8.58 11.41 -11.25
N GLY A 420 7.78 11.31 -10.18
CA GLY A 420 8.23 11.48 -8.81
C GLY A 420 8.77 10.18 -8.22
N ILE A 421 9.98 10.22 -7.66
CA ILE A 421 10.64 9.04 -7.07
C ILE A 421 10.37 9.01 -5.57
N ASN A 422 9.44 8.14 -5.14
CA ASN A 422 8.88 8.17 -3.79
C ASN A 422 9.86 7.72 -2.70
N ALA A 423 10.74 6.77 -3.03
CA ALA A 423 11.87 6.38 -2.18
C ALA A 423 13.12 7.26 -2.38
N GLY A 424 13.02 8.35 -3.15
CA GLY A 424 14.08 9.33 -3.40
C GLY A 424 13.79 10.69 -2.78
N SER A 425 14.24 11.79 -3.39
CA SER A 425 13.82 13.17 -3.06
C SER A 425 13.68 14.03 -4.32
N GLU A 426 13.41 13.37 -5.45
CA GLU A 426 13.59 13.93 -6.78
C GLU A 426 12.45 13.60 -7.73
N PHE A 427 12.32 14.46 -8.73
CA PHE A 427 11.62 14.16 -9.97
C PHE A 427 12.64 13.77 -11.03
N GLN A 428 12.43 12.65 -11.72
CA GLN A 428 13.23 12.25 -12.87
C GLN A 428 12.51 12.65 -14.16
N VAL A 429 13.28 13.21 -15.10
CA VAL A 429 12.77 13.74 -16.37
C VAL A 429 13.38 12.95 -17.52
N PHE A 430 12.53 12.41 -18.38
CA PHE A 430 12.90 11.60 -19.55
C PHE A 430 12.51 12.31 -20.85
N ASP A 431 13.31 12.12 -21.89
CA ASP A 431 12.97 12.55 -23.26
C ASP A 431 11.81 11.70 -23.80
N ALA A 432 10.64 12.32 -23.94
CA ALA A 432 9.43 11.65 -24.40
C ALA A 432 9.56 11.17 -25.86
N SER A 433 10.32 11.86 -26.70
CA SER A 433 10.54 11.44 -28.09
C SER A 433 11.27 10.09 -28.16
N LYS A 434 12.25 9.86 -27.27
CA LYS A 434 12.92 8.56 -27.14
C LYS A 434 12.01 7.49 -26.55
N MET A 435 11.18 7.86 -25.58
CA MET A 435 10.20 6.93 -24.99
C MET A 435 9.20 6.41 -26.02
N PHE A 436 8.73 7.27 -26.92
CA PHE A 436 7.71 6.93 -27.91
C PHE A 436 8.24 6.47 -29.28
N ASP A 437 9.55 6.59 -29.55
CA ASP A 437 10.16 6.11 -30.80
C ASP A 437 10.31 4.58 -30.83
N PRO A 438 9.68 3.85 -31.77
CA PRO A 438 9.80 2.39 -31.86
C PRO A 438 11.24 1.88 -32.12
N ASN A 439 12.15 2.73 -32.59
CA ASN A 439 13.54 2.36 -32.88
C ASN A 439 14.47 2.46 -31.67
N VAL A 440 14.03 3.08 -30.57
CA VAL A 440 14.81 3.22 -29.34
C VAL A 440 14.41 2.14 -28.35
N LYS A 441 15.35 1.31 -27.89
CA LYS A 441 15.05 0.24 -26.91
C LYS A 441 14.84 0.82 -25.51
N ALA A 442 14.05 0.11 -24.69
CA ALA A 442 13.78 0.53 -23.31
C ALA A 442 15.05 0.66 -22.44
N GLU A 443 16.04 -0.22 -22.65
CA GLU A 443 17.32 -0.23 -21.92
C GLU A 443 18.19 1.02 -22.17
N ASP A 444 18.03 1.63 -23.35
CA ASP A 444 18.76 2.83 -23.79
C ASP A 444 18.12 4.13 -23.31
N ILE A 445 16.91 4.06 -22.74
CA ILE A 445 16.21 5.22 -22.19
C ILE A 445 16.63 5.39 -20.73
N LYS A 446 17.13 6.59 -20.40
CA LYS A 446 17.54 7.01 -19.05
C LYS A 446 16.97 8.40 -18.76
N PRO A 447 16.86 8.79 -17.47
CA PRO A 447 16.55 10.17 -17.14
C PRO A 447 17.59 11.11 -17.76
N GLU A 448 17.14 12.16 -18.43
CA GLU A 448 17.99 13.22 -18.98
C GLU A 448 18.53 14.11 -17.85
N PHE A 449 17.72 14.34 -16.82
CA PHE A 449 18.10 15.05 -15.60
C PHE A 449 17.10 14.76 -14.47
N SER A 450 17.46 15.21 -13.26
CA SER A 450 16.59 15.16 -12.07
C SER A 450 16.44 16.55 -11.47
N ILE A 451 15.28 16.82 -10.88
CA ILE A 451 14.99 18.05 -10.13
C ILE A 451 14.75 17.65 -8.68
N ARG A 452 15.43 18.32 -7.74
CA ARG A 452 15.37 18.01 -6.31
C ARG A 452 14.88 19.20 -5.51
N ALA A 453 14.12 18.90 -4.46
CA ALA A 453 13.83 19.88 -3.41
C ALA A 453 14.90 19.85 -2.32
N SER A 454 15.08 20.96 -1.62
CA SER A 454 15.94 21.15 -0.46
C SER A 454 15.28 20.64 0.84
N VAL A 455 14.70 19.44 0.78
CA VAL A 455 14.08 18.74 1.91
C VAL A 455 14.94 17.54 2.36
N PRO A 456 14.79 17.06 3.61
CA PRO A 456 15.36 15.77 4.01
C PRO A 456 14.96 14.63 3.05
N LEU A 457 15.74 13.56 2.97
CA LEU A 457 15.47 12.39 2.11
C LEU A 457 14.06 11.83 2.37
N ALA A 458 13.14 12.22 1.49
CA ALA A 458 11.72 11.93 1.49
C ALA A 458 11.23 12.20 0.07
N GLY A 459 10.59 11.23 -0.59
CA GLY A 459 10.25 11.38 -1.99
C GLY A 459 8.94 12.10 -2.21
N PRO A 460 8.78 12.77 -3.37
CA PRO A 460 7.49 13.26 -3.78
C PRO A 460 6.52 12.10 -4.01
N HIS A 461 5.24 12.29 -3.68
CA HIS A 461 4.18 11.32 -3.98
C HIS A 461 3.28 11.83 -5.10
N GLY A 462 2.04 12.26 -4.80
CA GLY A 462 1.05 12.67 -5.78
C GLY A 462 1.28 14.08 -6.31
N PHE A 463 2.19 14.25 -7.27
CA PHE A 463 2.50 15.56 -7.82
C PHE A 463 1.57 15.96 -8.97
N TRP A 464 1.58 17.26 -9.29
CA TRP A 464 0.93 17.81 -10.48
C TRP A 464 1.93 18.57 -11.34
N LEU A 465 1.87 18.37 -12.65
CA LEU A 465 2.58 19.16 -13.65
C LEU A 465 1.58 20.09 -14.32
N THR A 466 1.89 21.38 -14.37
CA THR A 466 1.11 22.34 -15.16
C THR A 466 1.63 22.40 -16.60
N PRO A 467 0.80 22.81 -17.58
CA PRO A 467 1.23 22.96 -18.98
C PRO A 467 2.47 23.86 -19.18
N ASP A 468 2.65 24.88 -18.32
CA ASP A 468 3.78 25.81 -18.34
C ASP A 468 5.01 25.32 -17.55
N GLY A 469 4.94 24.12 -16.97
CA GLY A 469 6.10 23.42 -16.39
C GLY A 469 6.33 23.64 -14.89
N LEU A 470 5.30 24.04 -14.13
CA LEU A 470 5.35 24.02 -12.67
C LEU A 470 5.05 22.62 -12.14
N ILE A 471 5.79 22.21 -11.13
CA ILE A 471 5.65 20.92 -10.45
C ILE A 471 5.22 21.20 -9.02
N ALA A 472 4.01 20.79 -8.64
CA ALA A 472 3.53 20.80 -7.27
C ALA A 472 3.93 19.51 -6.57
N GLY A 473 5.01 19.53 -5.78
CA GLY A 473 5.60 18.35 -5.15
C GLY A 473 5.24 18.24 -3.66
N PRO A 474 4.44 17.24 -3.25
CA PRO A 474 4.25 16.89 -1.85
C PRO A 474 5.30 15.88 -1.39
N TYR A 475 6.14 16.28 -0.43
CA TYR A 475 7.19 15.46 0.17
C TYR A 475 6.68 14.82 1.45
N HIS A 476 5.82 13.83 1.27
CA HIS A 476 4.97 13.22 2.28
C HIS A 476 5.75 12.70 3.51
N MET A 477 6.90 12.04 3.30
CA MET A 477 7.78 11.54 4.37
C MET A 477 8.55 12.63 5.13
N ALA A 478 8.66 13.84 4.56
CA ALA A 478 9.30 14.98 5.21
C ALA A 478 8.29 15.95 5.83
N ASN A 479 6.98 15.77 5.61
CA ASN A 479 5.96 16.76 5.95
C ASN A 479 6.29 18.14 5.34
N HIS A 480 6.61 18.15 4.04
CA HIS A 480 6.89 19.37 3.29
C HIS A 480 6.13 19.40 1.97
N ILE A 481 5.90 20.61 1.46
CA ILE A 481 5.35 20.86 0.12
C ILE A 481 6.21 21.91 -0.59
N ALA A 482 6.38 21.77 -1.89
CA ALA A 482 7.12 22.73 -2.70
C ALA A 482 6.56 22.88 -4.10
N VAL A 483 6.72 24.07 -4.69
CA VAL A 483 6.57 24.28 -6.12
C VAL A 483 7.96 24.37 -6.75
N LEU A 484 8.19 23.56 -7.79
CA LEU A 484 9.43 23.55 -8.58
C LEU A 484 9.13 23.92 -10.04
N SER A 485 10.16 24.34 -10.77
CA SER A 485 10.08 24.60 -12.21
C SER A 485 10.85 23.56 -13.00
N LEU A 486 10.17 22.91 -13.95
CA LEU A 486 10.78 22.02 -14.93
C LEU A 486 11.78 22.78 -15.83
N ASN A 487 11.43 24.00 -16.20
CA ASN A 487 12.21 24.84 -17.12
C ASN A 487 13.49 25.38 -16.44
N GLU A 488 13.37 25.84 -15.20
CA GLU A 488 14.51 26.38 -14.44
C GLU A 488 15.28 25.31 -13.65
N ARG A 489 14.70 24.10 -13.52
CA ARG A 489 15.27 22.93 -12.83
C ARG A 489 15.62 23.19 -11.36
N LYS A 490 14.76 23.92 -10.67
CA LYS A 490 14.94 24.29 -9.26
C LYS A 490 13.61 24.51 -8.56
N GLU A 491 13.68 24.65 -7.24
CA GLU A 491 12.56 25.13 -6.42
C GLU A 491 12.29 26.62 -6.67
N MET A 492 11.01 27.00 -6.63
CA MET A 492 10.59 28.38 -6.88
C MET A 492 10.53 29.21 -5.60
N HIS A 493 10.44 28.52 -4.46
CA HIS A 493 10.52 29.07 -3.13
C HIS A 493 11.09 28.01 -2.17
N LYS A 494 11.42 28.41 -0.94
CA LYS A 494 11.81 27.46 0.09
C LYS A 494 10.64 26.51 0.40
N PRO A 495 10.83 25.18 0.48
CA PRO A 495 9.80 24.24 0.87
C PRO A 495 9.07 24.68 2.15
N ILE A 496 7.75 24.52 2.13
CA ILE A 496 6.87 24.88 3.24
C ILE A 496 6.66 23.62 4.07
N ASN A 497 6.75 23.76 5.40
CA ASN A 497 6.39 22.71 6.35
C ASN A 497 4.97 23.00 6.90
N PRO A 498 3.93 22.25 6.47
CA PRO A 498 2.56 22.46 6.94
C PRO A 498 2.38 22.30 8.45
N ALA A 499 3.27 21.58 9.16
CA ALA A 499 3.15 21.35 10.60
C ALA A 499 3.05 22.64 11.43
N GLN A 500 3.55 23.77 10.89
CA GLN A 500 3.57 25.07 11.58
C GLN A 500 2.30 25.89 11.36
N LEU A 501 1.41 25.45 10.46
CA LEU A 501 0.15 26.13 10.19
C LEU A 501 -0.83 25.92 11.34
N ASP A 502 -1.65 26.93 11.61
CA ASP A 502 -2.77 26.79 12.55
C ASP A 502 -3.84 25.85 11.98
N ASP A 503 -4.40 25.00 12.84
CA ASP A 503 -5.52 24.12 12.48
C ASP A 503 -6.84 24.82 12.84
N PRO A 504 -7.63 25.30 11.86
CA PRO A 504 -8.89 25.97 12.16
C PRO A 504 -9.94 25.04 12.76
N ALA A 505 -9.78 23.72 12.63
CA ALA A 505 -10.65 22.74 13.28
C ALA A 505 -10.22 22.39 14.71
N ALA A 506 -9.13 22.98 15.22
CA ALA A 506 -8.65 22.76 16.58
C ALA A 506 -8.01 24.03 17.16
N GLU A 507 -8.82 24.79 17.90
CA GLU A 507 -8.43 26.09 18.46
C GLU A 507 -7.10 26.03 19.24
N GLY A 508 -6.19 26.94 18.90
CA GLY A 508 -4.87 27.05 19.53
C GLY A 508 -3.87 25.95 19.17
N LYS A 509 -4.22 25.02 18.27
CA LYS A 509 -3.32 23.94 17.82
C LYS A 509 -2.77 24.21 16.43
N LYS A 510 -1.54 23.75 16.24
CA LYS A 510 -0.95 23.62 14.91
C LYS A 510 -1.41 22.32 14.24
N LEU A 511 -1.20 22.21 12.93
CA LEU A 511 -1.39 20.96 12.19
C LEU A 511 -0.48 19.86 12.74
N GLY A 512 0.79 20.17 13.06
CA GLY A 512 1.72 19.20 13.62
C GLY A 512 2.14 18.12 12.61
N ALA A 513 2.41 16.91 13.10
CA ALA A 513 2.77 15.77 12.28
C ALA A 513 1.63 15.42 11.31
N GLY A 514 1.99 15.25 10.03
CA GLY A 514 1.04 14.85 9.01
C GLY A 514 1.72 14.53 7.68
N ILE A 515 0.89 14.07 6.74
CA ILE A 515 1.30 13.57 5.43
C ILE A 515 0.66 14.47 4.37
N PRO A 516 1.41 15.40 3.74
CA PRO A 516 0.98 15.98 2.48
C PRO A 516 1.13 14.90 1.40
N ILE A 517 0.03 14.33 0.89
CA ILE A 517 0.07 13.13 0.05
C ILE A 517 -0.06 13.42 -1.45
N ALA A 518 -0.86 14.40 -1.82
CA ALA A 518 -1.02 14.85 -3.20
C ALA A 518 -1.19 16.36 -3.29
N SER A 519 -0.75 16.96 -4.40
CA SER A 519 -0.66 18.41 -4.56
C SER A 519 -0.92 18.84 -6.00
N TYR A 520 -1.78 19.85 -6.19
CA TYR A 520 -2.37 20.23 -7.47
C TYR A 520 -2.34 21.73 -7.67
N ILE A 521 -2.07 22.19 -8.90
CA ILE A 521 -2.13 23.60 -9.28
C ILE A 521 -3.24 23.75 -10.33
N GLY A 522 -4.18 24.65 -10.05
CA GLY A 522 -5.30 24.95 -10.94
C GLY A 522 -4.93 25.94 -12.05
N PRO A 523 -5.91 26.31 -12.89
CA PRO A 523 -5.71 27.36 -13.89
C PRO A 523 -5.49 28.73 -13.23
N GLU A 524 -4.95 29.64 -14.02
CA GLU A 524 -4.87 31.05 -13.67
C GLU A 524 -6.19 31.74 -13.97
N ILE A 525 -6.76 32.41 -12.96
CA ILE A 525 -8.02 33.12 -13.03
C ILE A 525 -7.85 34.44 -12.29
N ASN A 526 -8.07 35.57 -12.98
CA ASN A 526 -8.11 36.92 -12.41
C ASN A 526 -6.92 37.29 -11.49
N GLY A 527 -5.65 37.04 -11.85
CA GLY A 527 -4.55 37.35 -10.91
C GLY A 527 -4.05 36.18 -10.09
N HIS A 528 -4.84 35.11 -10.02
CA HIS A 528 -4.73 34.11 -8.97
C HIS A 528 -4.54 32.72 -9.57
N ARG A 529 -3.75 31.90 -8.89
CA ARG A 529 -3.58 30.49 -9.25
C ARG A 529 -3.51 29.70 -7.96
N TYR A 530 -4.51 28.85 -7.73
CA TYR A 530 -4.58 28.08 -6.49
C TYR A 530 -3.76 26.81 -6.55
N TRP A 531 -3.00 26.59 -5.48
CA TRP A 531 -2.20 25.42 -5.19
C TRP A 531 -2.81 24.69 -4.00
N VAL A 532 -3.38 23.52 -4.25
CA VAL A 532 -4.13 22.73 -3.28
C VAL A 532 -3.37 21.47 -2.92
N THR A 533 -3.16 21.23 -1.63
CA THR A 533 -2.51 20.01 -1.12
C THR A 533 -3.44 19.25 -0.18
N ALA A 534 -3.60 17.95 -0.44
CA ALA A 534 -4.26 17.00 0.46
C ALA A 534 -3.31 16.64 1.62
N PHE A 535 -3.77 16.85 2.85
CA PHE A 535 -3.00 16.66 4.07
C PHE A 535 -3.72 15.73 5.04
N VAL A 536 -3.06 14.65 5.42
CA VAL A 536 -3.56 13.67 6.40
C VAL A 536 -2.92 13.94 7.75
N MET A 537 -3.74 14.19 8.76
CA MET A 537 -3.29 14.42 10.12
C MET A 537 -2.76 13.14 10.75
N LEU A 538 -1.60 13.21 11.42
CA LEU A 538 -1.03 12.10 12.18
C LEU A 538 -0.98 12.37 13.69
N GLU A 539 -1.42 13.55 14.12
CA GLU A 539 -1.56 13.88 15.54
C GLU A 539 -2.59 12.97 16.22
N GLN A 540 -2.27 12.51 17.44
CA GLN A 540 -3.01 11.49 18.18
C GLN A 540 -4.53 11.75 18.26
N ASP A 541 -4.91 12.98 18.56
CA ASP A 541 -6.31 13.38 18.78
C ASP A 541 -7.05 13.76 17.49
N ARG A 542 -6.36 13.71 16.34
CA ARG A 542 -6.86 14.09 15.02
C ARG A 542 -6.40 13.09 13.96
N LEU A 543 -6.05 11.88 14.36
CA LEU A 543 -5.43 10.89 13.49
C LEU A 543 -6.35 10.54 12.32
N LEU A 544 -5.77 10.52 11.11
CA LEU A 544 -6.46 10.29 9.83
C LEU A 544 -7.56 11.32 9.48
N GLN A 545 -7.67 12.43 10.22
CA GLN A 545 -8.51 13.53 9.78
C GLN A 545 -7.91 14.24 8.57
N GLY A 546 -8.77 14.73 7.68
CA GLY A 546 -8.37 15.38 6.45
C GLY A 546 -8.27 16.89 6.54
N ARG A 547 -7.25 17.47 5.89
CA ARG A 547 -7.17 18.89 5.58
C ARG A 547 -6.86 19.10 4.10
N LEU A 548 -7.41 20.17 3.52
CA LEU A 548 -6.92 20.74 2.28
C LEU A 548 -6.20 22.05 2.59
N LEU A 549 -4.96 22.17 2.12
CA LEU A 549 -4.15 23.38 2.24
C LEU A 549 -4.22 24.12 0.92
N ILE A 550 -4.73 25.35 0.93
CA ILE A 550 -4.89 26.17 -0.27
C ILE A 550 -3.95 27.36 -0.16
N TYR A 551 -3.03 27.46 -1.10
CA TYR A 551 -2.18 28.61 -1.32
C TYR A 551 -2.57 29.31 -2.62
N ASP A 552 -2.42 30.61 -2.66
CA ASP A 552 -2.37 31.37 -3.90
C ASP A 552 -0.92 31.57 -4.32
N ILE A 553 -0.63 31.23 -5.57
CA ILE A 553 0.68 31.33 -6.16
C ILE A 553 0.78 32.40 -7.28
N GLY A 554 -0.33 33.09 -7.60
CA GLY A 554 -0.38 34.19 -8.56
C GLY A 554 -0.10 33.80 -10.03
N GLU A 555 -0.02 34.80 -10.90
CA GLU A 555 0.04 34.65 -12.38
C GLU A 555 1.43 34.33 -12.96
N LYS A 556 2.50 34.39 -12.17
CA LYS A 556 3.85 34.30 -12.75
C LYS A 556 4.18 32.87 -13.17
N VAL A 557 4.31 32.66 -14.48
CA VAL A 557 4.99 31.50 -15.08
C VAL A 557 6.39 31.38 -14.49
N GLY A 558 6.73 30.21 -13.96
CA GLY A 558 7.91 30.01 -13.11
C GLY A 558 7.58 29.96 -11.61
N GLY A 559 6.35 30.26 -11.17
CA GLY A 559 5.95 30.15 -9.77
C GLY A 559 6.44 31.34 -8.91
N PRO A 560 5.74 31.68 -7.82
CA PRO A 560 6.09 32.81 -6.99
C PRO A 560 7.23 32.45 -6.04
N SER A 561 8.05 33.44 -5.71
CA SER A 561 9.03 33.33 -4.62
C SER A 561 8.38 33.27 -3.23
N ASN A 562 7.09 33.59 -3.12
CA ASN A 562 6.36 33.64 -1.85
C ASN A 562 4.87 33.27 -2.02
N PRO A 563 4.52 31.97 -1.95
CA PRO A 563 3.12 31.52 -1.89
C PRO A 563 2.38 32.13 -0.70
N THR A 564 1.13 32.54 -0.90
CA THR A 564 0.29 33.10 0.18
C THR A 564 -0.71 32.06 0.63
N LEU A 565 -0.73 31.71 1.92
CA LEU A 565 -1.76 30.82 2.46
C LEU A 565 -3.12 31.49 2.35
N VAL A 566 -4.05 30.84 1.65
CA VAL A 566 -5.43 31.29 1.49
C VAL A 566 -6.31 30.66 2.55
N LYS A 567 -6.29 29.33 2.67
CA LYS A 567 -7.17 28.61 3.60
C LYS A 567 -6.62 27.24 3.97
N VAL A 568 -6.90 26.83 5.19
CA VAL A 568 -6.82 25.43 5.63
C VAL A 568 -8.26 24.97 5.86
N LEU A 569 -8.70 23.92 5.18
CA LEU A 569 -10.08 23.42 5.24
C LEU A 569 -10.11 22.03 5.85
N LYS A 570 -11.00 21.78 6.83
CA LYS A 570 -11.34 20.41 7.25
C LYS A 570 -12.18 19.76 6.17
N VAL A 571 -11.78 18.57 5.75
CA VAL A 571 -12.51 17.70 4.83
C VAL A 571 -12.68 16.31 5.45
N ASN A 572 -13.32 15.39 4.73
CA ASN A 572 -13.44 14.01 5.17
C ASN A 572 -12.06 13.35 5.38
N GLY A 573 -12.03 12.29 6.18
CA GLY A 573 -10.81 11.62 6.62
C GLY A 573 -9.99 11.06 5.47
N THR A 574 -8.67 11.17 5.60
CA THR A 574 -7.67 10.68 4.64
C THR A 574 -7.94 11.14 3.19
N PRO A 575 -7.86 12.46 2.90
CA PRO A 575 -7.91 12.97 1.53
C PRO A 575 -6.68 12.45 0.77
N ILE A 576 -6.90 11.86 -0.41
CA ILE A 576 -5.84 11.29 -1.24
C ILE A 576 -5.57 12.19 -2.44
N GLN A 577 -6.44 12.17 -3.45
CA GLN A 577 -6.33 13.01 -4.64
C GLN A 577 -7.35 14.14 -4.57
N SER A 578 -6.94 15.36 -4.91
CA SER A 578 -7.77 16.57 -4.80
C SER A 578 -7.49 17.55 -5.94
N PRO A 579 -7.59 17.11 -7.21
CA PRO A 579 -7.33 17.98 -8.34
C PRO A 579 -8.38 19.09 -8.44
N ILE A 580 -7.93 20.26 -8.89
CA ILE A 580 -8.81 21.36 -9.26
C ILE A 580 -9.39 21.05 -10.64
N THR A 581 -10.69 21.27 -10.81
CA THR A 581 -11.35 21.22 -12.12
C THR A 581 -10.63 22.13 -13.13
N PRO A 582 -10.51 21.74 -14.40
CA PRO A 582 -9.75 22.50 -15.39
C PRO A 582 -10.34 23.90 -15.67
N ASP A 583 -11.62 24.13 -15.35
CA ASP A 583 -12.27 25.44 -15.39
C ASP A 583 -12.09 26.26 -14.10
N GLY A 584 -11.42 25.70 -13.08
CA GLY A 584 -11.10 26.34 -11.82
C GLY A 584 -12.26 26.48 -10.84
N ARG A 585 -13.46 25.93 -11.12
CA ARG A 585 -14.63 26.18 -10.26
C ARG A 585 -14.59 25.43 -8.92
N TYR A 586 -14.07 24.21 -8.94
CA TYR A 586 -14.14 23.28 -7.81
C TYR A 586 -12.82 22.54 -7.57
N VAL A 587 -12.55 22.20 -6.32
CA VAL A 587 -11.68 21.07 -5.95
C VAL A 587 -12.58 19.87 -5.70
N ILE A 588 -12.29 18.75 -6.36
CA ILE A 588 -12.95 17.47 -6.07
C ILE A 588 -11.95 16.57 -5.35
N SER A 589 -12.19 16.34 -4.06
CA SER A 589 -11.31 15.59 -3.18
C SER A 589 -11.86 14.19 -2.91
N ALA A 590 -11.09 13.17 -3.23
CA ALA A 590 -11.34 11.78 -2.86
C ALA A 590 -10.81 11.50 -1.45
N ASN A 591 -11.70 11.12 -0.54
CA ASN A 591 -11.39 10.87 0.86
C ASN A 591 -11.62 9.40 1.19
N SER A 592 -10.56 8.69 1.55
CA SER A 592 -10.60 7.24 1.78
C SER A 592 -11.36 6.85 3.05
N GLY A 593 -11.59 7.79 3.97
CA GLY A 593 -12.20 7.57 5.28
C GLY A 593 -11.19 7.75 6.41
N GLY A 594 -11.71 7.93 7.62
CA GLY A 594 -10.93 8.14 8.84
C GLY A 594 -11.41 7.23 9.99
N LEU A 595 -11.02 7.57 11.21
CA LEU A 595 -11.33 6.78 12.39
C LEU A 595 -12.55 7.34 13.13
N PHE A 596 -13.65 6.59 13.13
CA PHE A 596 -14.90 6.93 13.83
C PHE A 596 -14.76 7.11 15.35
N VAL A 597 -13.68 6.60 15.94
CA VAL A 597 -13.40 6.72 17.38
C VAL A 597 -12.77 8.07 17.75
N ILE A 598 -12.19 8.79 16.79
CA ILE A 598 -11.44 10.04 17.00
C ILE A 598 -12.07 11.21 16.23
N ASP A 599 -12.76 10.95 15.13
CA ASP A 599 -13.45 11.97 14.33
C ASP A 599 -14.97 11.73 14.33
N ASP A 600 -15.74 12.77 14.01
CA ASP A 600 -17.18 12.65 13.89
C ASP A 600 -17.59 11.75 12.72
N GLU A 601 -18.73 11.08 12.86
CA GLU A 601 -19.19 10.07 11.90
C GLU A 601 -19.31 10.61 10.47
N LYS A 602 -19.64 11.90 10.31
CA LYS A 602 -19.77 12.53 9.00
C LYS A 602 -18.42 12.62 8.30
N HIS A 603 -17.35 13.03 9.00
CA HIS A 603 -16.03 13.19 8.42
C HIS A 603 -15.22 11.88 8.37
N ALA A 604 -15.46 10.93 9.28
CA ALA A 604 -14.78 9.64 9.25
C ALA A 604 -15.22 8.72 8.09
N LYS A 605 -16.36 8.99 7.44
CA LYS A 605 -16.82 8.20 6.29
C LYS A 605 -16.01 8.46 5.02
N PRO A 606 -15.78 7.43 4.18
CA PRO A 606 -15.31 7.62 2.81
C PRO A 606 -16.26 8.53 2.04
N ALA A 607 -15.71 9.51 1.32
CA ALA A 607 -16.51 10.54 0.66
C ALA A 607 -15.76 11.22 -0.48
N ILE A 608 -16.51 11.88 -1.34
CA ILE A 608 -16.01 12.83 -2.33
C ILE A 608 -16.42 14.23 -1.84
N THR A 609 -15.45 15.00 -1.36
CA THR A 609 -15.68 16.37 -0.87
C THR A 609 -15.48 17.35 -2.02
N VAL A 610 -16.47 18.20 -2.27
CA VAL A 610 -16.40 19.26 -3.27
C VAL A 610 -16.22 20.60 -2.56
N VAL A 611 -15.12 21.28 -2.85
CA VAL A 611 -14.86 22.66 -2.39
C VAL A 611 -15.13 23.60 -3.54
N LYS A 612 -15.95 24.62 -3.32
CA LYS A 612 -16.18 25.69 -4.31
C LYS A 612 -15.09 26.74 -4.17
N LEU A 613 -14.42 27.06 -5.26
CA LEU A 613 -13.37 28.07 -5.31
C LEU A 613 -13.98 29.43 -5.63
N ASP A 614 -13.43 30.48 -5.04
CA ASP A 614 -13.79 31.88 -5.28
C ASP A 614 -12.50 32.70 -5.29
N TYR A 615 -12.15 33.22 -6.47
CA TYR A 615 -10.89 33.93 -6.71
C TYR A 615 -10.96 35.41 -6.33
N GLU A 616 -12.16 35.97 -6.16
CA GLU A 616 -12.37 37.38 -5.78
C GLU A 616 -12.52 37.54 -4.27
N ASP A 617 -13.13 36.56 -3.61
CA ASP A 617 -13.39 36.55 -2.17
C ASP A 617 -13.01 35.20 -1.55
N PRO A 618 -11.73 35.01 -1.17
CA PRO A 618 -11.24 33.74 -0.65
C PRO A 618 -11.90 33.31 0.67
N SER A 619 -12.61 34.22 1.36
CA SER A 619 -13.35 33.88 2.58
C SER A 619 -14.51 32.90 2.29
N LYS A 620 -15.07 32.94 1.07
CA LYS A 620 -16.16 32.09 0.59
C LYS A 620 -15.76 30.69 0.17
N ILE A 621 -14.46 30.42 0.06
CA ILE A 621 -13.96 29.08 -0.31
C ILE A 621 -14.29 28.10 0.80
N ASP A 622 -15.25 27.21 0.62
CA ASP A 622 -15.64 26.24 1.65
C ASP A 622 -16.09 24.91 1.04
N VAL A 623 -16.22 23.89 1.88
CA VAL A 623 -16.84 22.62 1.51
C VAL A 623 -18.29 22.89 1.14
N ALA A 624 -18.59 22.83 -0.16
CA ALA A 624 -19.92 23.10 -0.69
C ALA A 624 -20.80 21.85 -0.73
N LEU A 625 -20.19 20.68 -0.90
CA LEU A 625 -20.91 19.41 -1.02
C LEU A 625 -20.05 18.25 -0.52
N VAL A 626 -20.70 17.24 0.09
CA VAL A 626 -20.06 15.96 0.44
C VAL A 626 -20.90 14.85 -0.18
N ILE A 627 -20.34 14.21 -1.20
CA ILE A 627 -20.97 13.11 -1.91
C ILE A 627 -20.50 11.80 -1.25
N PRO A 628 -21.40 10.85 -0.95
CA PRO A 628 -21.00 9.56 -0.40
C PRO A 628 -19.93 8.89 -1.27
N GLY A 629 -18.92 8.29 -0.64
CA GLY A 629 -17.86 7.53 -1.32
C GLY A 629 -17.98 6.04 -1.04
N TYR A 630 -17.28 5.24 -1.84
CA TYR A 630 -17.03 3.84 -1.52
C TYR A 630 -15.81 3.69 -0.61
N SER A 631 -15.69 2.54 0.06
CA SER A 631 -14.54 2.27 0.93
C SER A 631 -13.22 2.46 0.18
N GLY A 632 -12.35 3.29 0.76
CA GLY A 632 -11.08 3.64 0.13
C GLY A 632 -11.20 4.53 -1.10
N THR A 633 -12.22 5.39 -1.22
CA THR A 633 -12.31 6.44 -2.26
C THR A 633 -10.93 7.14 -2.43
N HIS A 634 -10.35 7.13 -3.64
CA HIS A 634 -8.91 7.32 -3.83
C HIS A 634 -8.52 8.31 -4.93
N GLY A 635 -8.64 7.92 -6.20
CA GLY A 635 -8.15 8.68 -7.34
C GLY A 635 -9.23 9.57 -7.94
N VAL A 636 -8.82 10.68 -8.56
CA VAL A 636 -9.72 11.62 -9.25
C VAL A 636 -9.06 12.07 -10.54
N SER A 637 -9.77 11.98 -11.66
CA SER A 637 -9.36 12.56 -12.94
C SER A 637 -10.58 13.06 -13.72
N TYR A 638 -10.37 14.08 -14.56
CA TYR A 638 -11.42 14.65 -15.40
C TYR A 638 -11.39 14.09 -16.83
N GLY A 639 -12.57 13.90 -17.42
CA GLY A 639 -12.75 13.67 -18.86
C GLY A 639 -14.01 14.35 -19.39
N TYR A 640 -14.24 14.25 -20.70
CA TYR A 640 -15.33 14.97 -21.36
C TYR A 640 -16.64 14.18 -21.36
N LYS A 641 -17.74 14.91 -21.20
CA LYS A 641 -19.11 14.41 -21.35
C LYS A 641 -19.63 14.67 -22.77
N GLN A 642 -20.30 13.70 -23.37
CA GLN A 642 -20.91 13.87 -24.68
C GLN A 642 -22.00 14.96 -24.61
N GLY A 643 -21.98 15.88 -25.57
CA GLY A 643 -22.85 17.06 -25.57
C GLY A 643 -22.31 18.25 -24.77
N GLY A 644 -21.11 18.14 -24.19
CA GLY A 644 -20.42 19.22 -23.49
C GLY A 644 -20.39 19.03 -21.97
N GLY A 645 -19.45 19.72 -21.33
CA GLY A 645 -19.18 19.61 -19.89
C GLY A 645 -18.20 18.50 -19.54
N LEU A 646 -17.99 18.32 -18.23
CA LEU A 646 -16.97 17.44 -17.68
C LEU A 646 -17.58 16.36 -16.80
N TYR A 647 -16.96 15.18 -16.84
CA TYR A 647 -17.09 14.16 -15.81
C TYR A 647 -15.84 14.13 -14.94
N ALA A 648 -16.04 13.98 -13.64
CA ALA A 648 -14.98 13.56 -12.73
C ALA A 648 -15.14 12.06 -12.45
N TYR A 649 -14.08 11.32 -12.72
CA TYR A 649 -13.95 9.88 -12.51
C TYR A 649 -13.26 9.64 -11.18
N VAL A 650 -13.95 8.99 -10.25
CA VAL A 650 -13.46 8.74 -8.90
C VAL A 650 -13.38 7.26 -8.60
N THR A 651 -12.16 6.78 -8.29
CA THR A 651 -11.91 5.37 -7.99
C THR A 651 -12.06 5.08 -6.50
N ALA A 652 -12.22 3.79 -6.18
CA ALA A 652 -12.15 3.29 -4.81
C ALA A 652 -11.12 2.17 -4.70
N LYS A 653 -10.23 2.30 -3.72
CA LYS A 653 -9.16 1.34 -3.47
C LYS A 653 -9.69 0.00 -2.99
N PHE A 654 -10.76 0.01 -2.20
CA PHE A 654 -11.30 -1.19 -1.55
C PHE A 654 -12.65 -1.64 -2.14
N ALA A 655 -13.08 -1.05 -3.25
CA ALA A 655 -14.28 -1.48 -3.96
C ALA A 655 -14.02 -1.46 -5.48
N PRO A 656 -14.50 -2.46 -6.24
CA PRO A 656 -14.34 -2.53 -7.70
C PRO A 656 -15.31 -1.57 -8.41
N VAL A 657 -15.29 -0.28 -8.05
CA VAL A 657 -16.26 0.70 -8.55
C VAL A 657 -15.53 1.97 -8.96
N LEU A 658 -15.90 2.46 -10.14
CA LEU A 658 -15.61 3.81 -10.59
C LEU A 658 -16.88 4.64 -10.48
N ARG A 659 -16.89 5.65 -9.61
CA ARG A 659 -17.98 6.61 -9.47
C ARG A 659 -17.80 7.76 -10.44
N VAL A 660 -18.86 8.12 -11.16
CA VAL A 660 -18.86 9.21 -12.15
C VAL A 660 -19.68 10.38 -11.64
N ILE A 661 -19.05 11.55 -11.55
CA ILE A 661 -19.67 12.80 -11.10
C ILE A 661 -19.83 13.74 -12.30
N ASP A 662 -21.05 14.23 -12.53
CA ASP A 662 -21.35 15.27 -13.52
C ASP A 662 -21.02 16.64 -12.93
N VAL A 663 -19.92 17.23 -13.39
CA VAL A 663 -19.43 18.51 -12.86
C VAL A 663 -20.44 19.64 -13.11
N GLU A 664 -21.20 19.57 -14.20
CA GLU A 664 -22.22 20.56 -14.55
C GLU A 664 -23.46 20.51 -13.63
N LYS A 665 -23.62 19.41 -12.88
CA LYS A 665 -24.71 19.23 -11.91
C LYS A 665 -24.33 19.61 -10.49
N ILE A 666 -23.08 19.96 -10.21
CA ILE A 666 -22.62 20.34 -8.88
C ILE A 666 -23.34 21.59 -8.36
N GLU A 667 -23.50 22.63 -9.19
CA GLU A 667 -24.18 23.85 -8.76
C GLU A 667 -25.65 23.57 -8.39
N GLU A 668 -26.36 22.78 -9.22
CA GLU A 668 -27.73 22.33 -8.94
C GLU A 668 -27.80 21.49 -7.65
N ALA A 669 -26.82 20.62 -7.42
CA ALA A 669 -26.72 19.81 -6.21
C ALA A 669 -26.51 20.65 -4.94
N ILE A 670 -25.70 21.72 -5.03
CA ILE A 670 -25.48 22.68 -3.94
C ILE A 670 -26.77 23.45 -3.65
N GLU A 671 -27.42 24.01 -4.68
CA GLU A 671 -28.65 24.79 -4.53
C GLU A 671 -29.80 23.99 -3.90
N LYS A 672 -29.90 22.70 -4.26
CA LYS A 672 -30.94 21.79 -3.74
C LYS A 672 -30.52 21.05 -2.47
N ASN A 673 -29.26 21.21 -2.03
CA ASN A 673 -28.66 20.47 -0.92
C ASN A 673 -28.86 18.95 -1.05
N ASP A 674 -28.68 18.42 -2.26
CA ASP A 674 -28.77 16.99 -2.55
C ASP A 674 -27.53 16.55 -3.35
N PRO A 675 -26.54 15.91 -2.69
CA PRO A 675 -25.30 15.51 -3.35
C PRO A 675 -25.49 14.47 -4.45
N MET A 676 -26.58 13.70 -4.42
CA MET A 676 -26.82 12.67 -5.42
C MET A 676 -27.17 13.24 -6.79
N ILE A 677 -27.60 14.50 -6.87
CA ILE A 677 -27.85 15.20 -8.14
C ILE A 677 -26.57 15.30 -8.99
N ALA A 678 -25.40 15.42 -8.36
CA ALA A 678 -24.13 15.47 -9.05
C ALA A 678 -23.63 14.08 -9.49
N VAL A 679 -24.20 12.98 -8.98
CA VAL A 679 -23.76 11.62 -9.29
C VAL A 679 -24.40 11.16 -10.59
N ALA A 680 -23.60 11.00 -11.65
CA ALA A 680 -24.08 10.53 -12.93
C ALA A 680 -24.38 9.02 -12.92
N GLY A 681 -23.58 8.26 -12.18
CA GLY A 681 -23.72 6.81 -12.06
C GLY A 681 -22.45 6.13 -11.54
N ASP A 682 -22.50 4.81 -11.46
CA ASP A 682 -21.36 3.97 -11.10
C ASP A 682 -21.02 3.00 -12.25
N VAL A 683 -19.73 2.68 -12.40
CA VAL A 683 -19.22 1.69 -13.35
C VAL A 683 -18.59 0.54 -12.58
N ASP A 684 -19.03 -0.68 -12.87
CA ASP A 684 -18.51 -1.92 -12.27
C ASP A 684 -17.15 -2.26 -12.88
N LEU A 685 -16.11 -2.30 -12.03
CA LEU A 685 -14.77 -2.78 -12.38
C LEU A 685 -14.65 -4.29 -12.10
N GLY A 686 -15.75 -5.02 -12.01
CA GLY A 686 -15.80 -6.48 -11.98
C GLY A 686 -14.97 -7.09 -10.86
N ASP A 687 -13.93 -7.81 -11.26
CA ASP A 687 -13.00 -8.55 -10.41
C ASP A 687 -11.69 -7.80 -10.14
N SER A 688 -11.67 -6.47 -10.34
CA SER A 688 -10.49 -5.64 -10.09
C SER A 688 -10.43 -5.00 -8.70
N TRP A 689 -9.23 -4.90 -8.13
CA TRP A 689 -8.93 -4.46 -6.77
C TRP A 689 -7.81 -3.44 -6.71
N GLY A 690 -7.88 -2.55 -5.72
CA GLY A 690 -6.85 -1.54 -5.52
C GLY A 690 -6.97 -0.41 -6.52
N GLY A 691 -8.21 0.01 -6.85
CA GLY A 691 -8.49 1.17 -7.70
C GLY A 691 -7.81 2.44 -7.17
N VAL A 692 -6.68 2.84 -7.73
CA VAL A 692 -5.88 3.98 -7.26
C VAL A 692 -5.71 5.05 -8.32
N GLY A 693 -4.90 4.81 -9.35
CA GLY A 693 -4.69 5.71 -10.48
C GLY A 693 -5.90 5.70 -11.42
N VAL A 694 -6.25 6.86 -11.95
CA VAL A 694 -7.27 7.01 -12.99
C VAL A 694 -6.88 8.12 -13.94
N ILE A 695 -7.13 7.90 -15.24
CA ILE A 695 -7.06 8.96 -16.24
C ILE A 695 -8.15 8.73 -17.31
N ALA A 696 -8.74 9.80 -17.82
CA ALA A 696 -9.55 9.76 -19.02
C ALA A 696 -8.68 10.01 -20.25
N ILE A 697 -9.00 9.38 -21.37
CA ILE A 697 -8.32 9.55 -22.66
C ILE A 697 -9.40 9.89 -23.70
N PRO A 698 -9.48 11.13 -24.20
CA PRO A 698 -8.53 12.22 -23.99
C PRO A 698 -8.64 12.85 -22.59
N ASN A 699 -7.49 13.27 -22.05
CA ASN A 699 -7.35 13.78 -20.69
C ASN A 699 -7.86 15.21 -20.56
N ALA A 700 -8.88 15.44 -19.74
CA ALA A 700 -9.44 16.77 -19.51
C ALA A 700 -8.83 17.50 -18.30
N ASN A 701 -7.83 16.93 -17.63
CA ASN A 701 -7.23 17.51 -16.42
C ASN A 701 -6.66 18.93 -16.62
N TRP A 702 -6.27 19.30 -17.84
CA TRP A 702 -5.77 20.65 -18.17
C TRP A 702 -6.71 21.46 -19.06
N TYR A 703 -7.60 20.80 -19.78
CA TYR A 703 -8.34 21.39 -20.89
C TYR A 703 -9.83 21.30 -20.59
N PRO A 704 -10.50 22.43 -20.28
CA PRO A 704 -11.93 22.43 -19.94
C PRO A 704 -12.83 21.98 -21.09
N THR A 705 -12.36 22.07 -22.34
CA THR A 705 -13.10 21.62 -23.54
C THR A 705 -12.27 20.68 -24.40
N LEU A 706 -12.95 19.78 -25.14
CA LEU A 706 -12.28 18.86 -26.07
C LEU A 706 -11.60 19.61 -27.22
N ASP A 707 -12.14 20.75 -27.65
CA ASP A 707 -11.56 21.54 -28.74
C ASP A 707 -10.20 22.15 -28.39
N GLU A 708 -9.92 22.34 -27.11
CA GLU A 708 -8.62 22.80 -26.60
C GLU A 708 -7.62 21.65 -26.42
N ASN A 709 -8.10 20.40 -26.40
CA ASN A 709 -7.28 19.23 -26.15
C ASN A 709 -6.39 18.89 -27.37
N PRO A 710 -5.07 18.71 -27.21
CA PRO A 710 -4.18 18.35 -28.32
C PRO A 710 -4.50 16.99 -28.96
N ALA A 711 -5.11 16.06 -28.23
CA ALA A 711 -5.52 14.75 -28.72
C ALA A 711 -6.86 14.75 -29.47
N LYS A 712 -7.56 15.89 -29.58
CA LYS A 712 -8.92 15.98 -30.15
C LYS A 712 -9.10 15.33 -31.51
N GLY A 713 -8.09 15.37 -32.38
CA GLY A 713 -8.16 14.79 -33.72
C GLY A 713 -8.36 13.27 -33.75
N ARG A 714 -8.08 12.58 -32.63
CA ARG A 714 -8.36 11.14 -32.47
C ARG A 714 -9.80 10.86 -32.02
N PHE A 715 -10.49 11.86 -31.46
CA PHE A 715 -11.77 11.69 -30.75
C PHE A 715 -12.92 12.57 -31.29
N GLN A 716 -12.68 13.33 -32.36
CA GLN A 716 -13.69 14.13 -33.09
C GLN A 716 -14.32 13.37 -34.26
#